data_AF-A0A0G4EHB9-F1
#
_entry.id   AF-A0A0G4EHB9-F1
#
_cell.length_a   1.000
_cell.length_b   1.000
_cell.length_c   1.000
_cell.angle_alpha   90.00
_cell.angle_beta   90.00
_cell.angle_gamma   90.00
#
_symmetry.space_group_name_H-M   'P 1'
#
loop_
_entity.id
_entity.type
_entity.pdbx_description
1 polymer ?
#
loop_
_entity_poly.entity_id
_entity_poly.type
_entity_poly.pdbx_seq_one_letter_code
_entity_poly.pdbx_strand_id
1 'polypeptide(L)'
;MSKKTQADPSKVQPSHPVGLDSDSSPLSLEDRSLSELDEYLYEQQPQDFEQILRSVRPLMYPLNESIHELHHRVQEVLQLCCAAASSSQAQGSASERVGAQRAVLLGLVRAISVMMTHKESTDPFQMFSAVQLANAKCDLITAMIEQPALFVSPLVTLPESCFTRHIGPFLDTKDIITRLALTHPYLHTASRKPAMHETLRLGKDFNSEVEMTEWQVSAWGPACSQTKKATMVCLPGRGVLTLLEHASSTLEQLHAWSDAQDAGRATKPKQREGGDELVFPKLTRVEVAGWWICVANRRRWKPTSLVDVHLRDMNADPSVRSVFERMCSGNGGAACTAWLAGPGPHNLTLELRWHGWHLRNLQNLLKPSVKRLSGVWGHEMGRQKIAVSGLQLEEFHTIVIYIYETELESLDAFRAVCMAPNGTINFTCRANVRFDVMRELRYLEAHPSWSDILINLAAAVKTVVFPSGLARWRAVPRVVLHSLPQLVFSKTESLQLSSVGLSSDPLPDPLLSGLSDSIFPNVTTIDLGQTEGGGSEQGHHSQVAERGPLLHVKAKYAWGSNVCFDTGVWSLWEGGGGGEAGSSSDGRQRGMEGRVRKISVDASEEDESGGLAVLRRIRVEVKKNSQKEAKETAVGSEGEPGVLPVCLQAIGKCPLLNSIALDYTLASYSVDQLGSDTPLVQSQLLSRGFLAVQTNRDTVELCRVFGCLFPHCLSEHVSDLSPSAVYAPRVSMDDTVSLSEAVLAHAGLHFPRCVSPHLDKEWERRLIRCINIESRRRLRLLALTRASRRPRSYALDKWCRLGGLRA
;
A
#
# COMPACT_ATOMS: atom_id res chain seq x y z
N MET A 1 -22.78 -73.75 -25.33
CA MET A 1 -23.86 -73.13 -24.54
C MET A 1 -23.75 -71.62 -24.68
N SER A 2 -24.74 -71.04 -25.37
CA SER A 2 -24.86 -69.62 -25.71
C SER A 2 -25.19 -68.75 -24.50
N LYS A 3 -24.66 -67.52 -24.47
CA LYS A 3 -25.46 -66.32 -24.84
C LYS A 3 -24.57 -65.07 -24.89
N LYS A 4 -24.61 -64.46 -26.06
CA LYS A 4 -24.02 -63.19 -26.48
C LYS A 4 -25.13 -62.15 -26.33
N THR A 5 -24.85 -61.00 -25.72
CA THR A 5 -25.78 -59.85 -25.76
C THR A 5 -24.97 -58.60 -26.07
N GLN A 6 -25.14 -58.16 -27.31
CA GLN A 6 -24.59 -56.96 -27.92
C GLN A 6 -25.79 -56.01 -28.02
N ALA A 7 -25.70 -54.83 -27.40
CA ALA A 7 -26.72 -53.79 -27.49
C ALA A 7 -26.11 -52.56 -28.17
N ASP A 8 -26.81 -52.14 -29.22
CA ASP A 8 -26.53 -51.07 -30.17
C ASP A 8 -27.33 -49.82 -29.75
N PRO A 9 -26.73 -48.62 -29.62
CA PRO A 9 -27.49 -47.40 -29.43
C PRO A 9 -27.42 -46.53 -30.70
N SER A 10 -28.32 -46.79 -31.65
CA SER A 10 -28.61 -45.83 -32.73
C SER A 10 -30.13 -45.73 -32.95
N LYS A 11 -30.73 -44.68 -32.37
CA LYS A 11 -32.01 -44.01 -32.73
C LYS A 11 -32.54 -43.24 -31.51
N VAL A 12 -32.24 -41.94 -31.46
CA VAL A 12 -33.04 -40.97 -30.71
C VAL A 12 -33.61 -40.01 -31.75
N GLN A 13 -34.93 -40.07 -31.94
CA GLN A 13 -35.69 -39.11 -32.73
C GLN A 13 -35.76 -37.76 -31.99
N PRO A 14 -35.74 -36.62 -32.71
CA PRO A 14 -35.94 -35.32 -32.11
C PRO A 14 -37.43 -35.05 -31.88
N SER A 15 -37.79 -34.72 -30.65
CA SER A 15 -39.10 -34.18 -30.28
C SER A 15 -39.21 -32.71 -30.68
N HIS A 16 -40.38 -32.35 -31.21
CA HIS A 16 -40.80 -31.01 -31.62
C HIS A 16 -40.66 -29.96 -30.50
N PRO A 17 -40.37 -28.69 -30.83
CA PRO A 17 -40.46 -27.60 -29.88
C PRO A 17 -41.92 -27.16 -29.71
N VAL A 18 -42.37 -27.16 -28.45
CA VAL A 18 -43.60 -26.50 -28.00
C VAL A 18 -43.34 -25.00 -28.01
N GLY A 19 -44.16 -24.27 -28.78
CA GLY A 19 -44.21 -22.82 -28.75
C GLY A 19 -44.76 -22.35 -27.41
N LEU A 20 -44.00 -21.48 -26.75
CA LEU A 20 -44.49 -20.62 -25.69
C LEU A 20 -44.27 -19.19 -26.18
N ASP A 21 -45.37 -18.56 -26.56
CA ASP A 21 -45.48 -17.13 -26.74
C ASP A 21 -45.12 -16.45 -25.40
N SER A 22 -44.20 -15.51 -25.46
CA SER A 22 -43.91 -14.59 -24.37
C SER A 22 -43.63 -13.23 -24.99
N ASP A 23 -44.73 -12.55 -25.31
CA ASP A 23 -44.78 -11.11 -25.45
C ASP A 23 -44.23 -10.48 -24.18
N SER A 24 -43.05 -9.88 -24.28
CA SER A 24 -42.60 -8.87 -23.33
C SER A 24 -41.85 -7.79 -24.10
N SER A 25 -42.58 -6.71 -24.37
CA SER A 25 -42.08 -5.48 -24.96
C SER A 25 -40.95 -4.90 -24.09
N PRO A 26 -39.87 -4.38 -24.69
CA PRO A 26 -38.91 -3.58 -23.95
C PRO A 26 -39.51 -2.19 -23.71
N LEU A 27 -39.77 -1.86 -22.45
CA LEU A 27 -40.04 -0.50 -22.02
C LEU A 27 -38.80 0.36 -22.27
N SER A 28 -38.90 1.25 -23.24
CA SER A 28 -38.03 2.40 -23.41
C SER A 28 -38.16 3.31 -22.19
N LEU A 29 -37.08 3.48 -21.45
CA LEU A 29 -36.94 4.45 -20.36
C LEU A 29 -35.76 5.35 -20.70
N GLU A 30 -35.98 6.20 -21.70
CA GLU A 30 -35.25 7.46 -21.89
C GLU A 30 -36.20 8.59 -21.48
N ASP A 31 -35.60 9.73 -21.11
CA ASP A 31 -36.22 10.99 -20.65
C ASP A 31 -36.55 11.10 -19.15
N ARG A 32 -35.48 11.17 -18.35
CA ARG A 32 -35.45 12.09 -17.20
C ARG A 32 -34.40 13.17 -17.44
N SER A 33 -34.88 14.41 -17.32
CA SER A 33 -34.26 15.69 -17.61
C SER A 33 -32.85 15.88 -17.07
N LEU A 34 -31.91 16.09 -18.00
CA LEU A 34 -30.58 16.68 -17.77
C LEU A 34 -30.60 18.23 -17.83
N SER A 35 -31.77 18.86 -17.63
CA SER A 35 -31.93 20.32 -17.77
C SER A 35 -31.89 21.10 -16.45
N GLU A 36 -31.64 20.47 -15.30
CA GLU A 36 -31.60 21.15 -13.99
C GLU A 36 -30.21 21.15 -13.32
N LEU A 37 -29.17 20.65 -14.01
CA LEU A 37 -27.78 20.63 -13.51
C LEU A 37 -26.83 21.55 -14.29
N ASP A 38 -27.30 22.18 -15.37
CA ASP A 38 -26.48 23.09 -16.21
C ASP A 38 -26.58 24.58 -15.79
N GLU A 39 -27.51 24.95 -14.90
CA GLU A 39 -27.74 26.36 -14.55
C GLU A 39 -27.04 26.82 -13.25
N TYR A 40 -26.37 25.91 -12.53
CA TYR A 40 -25.69 26.23 -11.25
C TYR A 40 -24.16 26.24 -11.32
N LEU A 41 -23.56 25.94 -12.48
CA LEU A 41 -22.10 25.92 -12.69
C LEU A 41 -21.56 27.11 -13.49
N TYR A 42 -22.40 28.06 -13.90
CA TYR A 42 -22.01 29.10 -14.86
C TYR A 42 -21.70 30.50 -14.28
N GLU A 43 -21.81 30.73 -12.97
CA GLU A 43 -21.64 32.09 -12.40
C GLU A 43 -20.43 32.30 -11.46
N GLN A 44 -19.51 31.34 -11.34
CA GLN A 44 -18.34 31.49 -10.44
C GLN A 44 -16.93 31.27 -11.03
N GLN A 45 -16.70 31.36 -12.35
CA GLN A 45 -15.30 31.34 -12.86
C GLN A 45 -14.98 32.23 -14.08
N PRO A 46 -15.02 33.58 -13.95
CA PRO A 46 -14.22 34.45 -14.83
C PRO A 46 -12.85 34.85 -14.23
N GLN A 47 -12.72 34.88 -12.90
CA GLN A 47 -11.53 35.45 -12.25
C GLN A 47 -10.33 34.49 -12.16
N ASP A 48 -10.57 33.19 -11.92
CA ASP A 48 -9.50 32.18 -11.91
C ASP A 48 -8.89 31.95 -13.30
N PHE A 49 -9.70 32.05 -14.36
CA PHE A 49 -9.24 31.87 -15.74
C PHE A 49 -8.34 33.02 -16.20
N GLU A 50 -8.67 34.27 -15.85
CA GLU A 50 -7.81 35.45 -16.07
C GLU A 50 -6.47 35.33 -15.32
N GLN A 51 -6.47 34.77 -14.10
CA GLN A 51 -5.27 34.60 -13.29
C GLN A 51 -4.36 33.46 -13.82
N ILE A 52 -4.96 32.37 -14.31
CA ILE A 52 -4.24 31.29 -15.02
C ILE A 52 -3.68 31.83 -16.35
N LEU A 53 -4.47 32.57 -17.14
CA LEU A 53 -3.99 33.18 -18.38
C LEU A 53 -2.85 34.18 -18.15
N ARG A 54 -2.88 34.97 -17.06
CA ARG A 54 -1.78 35.89 -16.70
C ARG A 54 -0.51 35.16 -16.26
N SER A 55 -0.62 33.99 -15.64
CA SER A 55 0.54 33.18 -15.24
C SER A 55 1.16 32.36 -16.39
N VAL A 56 0.36 32.01 -17.40
CA VAL A 56 0.82 31.23 -18.57
C VAL A 56 1.39 32.12 -19.69
N ARG A 57 0.90 33.36 -19.85
CA ARG A 57 1.33 34.27 -20.93
C ARG A 57 2.86 34.54 -20.97
N PRO A 58 3.56 34.72 -19.83
CA PRO A 58 5.02 34.92 -19.81
C PRO A 58 5.81 33.68 -20.26
N LEU A 59 5.25 32.47 -20.13
CA LEU A 59 5.89 31.23 -20.56
C LEU A 59 5.73 30.97 -22.06
N MET A 60 4.70 31.54 -22.69
CA MET A 60 4.43 31.36 -24.12
C MET A 60 5.40 32.13 -25.02
N TYR A 61 5.91 33.27 -24.58
CA TYR A 61 6.82 34.09 -25.40
C TYR A 61 8.19 33.42 -25.64
N PRO A 62 8.92 32.95 -24.61
CA PRO A 62 10.19 32.23 -24.79
C PRO A 62 10.00 30.92 -25.56
N LEU A 63 8.83 30.29 -25.41
CA LEU A 63 8.50 29.06 -26.09
C LEU A 63 8.32 29.30 -27.60
N ASN A 64 7.57 30.33 -27.99
CA ASN A 64 7.43 30.73 -29.40
C ASN A 64 8.78 31.11 -30.03
N GLU A 65 9.63 31.85 -29.31
CA GLU A 65 10.99 32.17 -29.74
C GLU A 65 11.82 30.89 -29.96
N SER A 66 11.77 29.95 -29.01
CA SER A 66 12.46 28.66 -29.11
C SER A 66 11.94 27.80 -30.27
N ILE A 67 10.67 27.91 -30.64
CA ILE A 67 10.09 27.20 -31.78
C ILE A 67 10.53 27.83 -33.11
N HIS A 68 10.58 29.15 -33.20
CA HIS A 68 11.11 29.83 -34.38
C HIS A 68 12.59 29.48 -34.60
N GLU A 69 13.39 29.47 -33.53
CA GLU A 69 14.78 29.02 -33.57
C GLU A 69 14.87 27.55 -34.00
N LEU A 70 14.06 26.67 -33.41
CA LEU A 70 14.02 25.26 -33.80
C LEU A 70 13.69 25.10 -35.29
N HIS A 71 12.73 25.87 -35.82
CA HIS A 71 12.37 25.80 -37.24
C HIS A 71 13.56 26.16 -38.14
N HIS A 72 14.30 27.23 -37.80
CA HIS A 72 15.52 27.61 -38.53
C HIS A 72 16.56 26.48 -38.50
N ARG A 73 16.85 25.94 -37.32
CA ARG A 73 17.84 24.87 -37.13
C ARG A 73 17.47 23.57 -37.85
N VAL A 74 16.18 23.22 -37.86
CA VAL A 74 15.67 22.07 -38.62
C VAL A 74 15.91 22.28 -40.13
N GLN A 75 15.70 23.48 -40.66
CA GLN A 75 15.98 23.78 -42.07
C GLN A 75 17.47 23.64 -42.40
N GLU A 76 18.35 24.18 -41.55
CA GLU A 76 19.82 24.04 -41.72
C GLU A 76 20.24 22.57 -41.72
N VAL A 77 19.77 21.78 -40.74
CA VAL A 77 20.06 20.35 -40.66
C VAL A 77 19.56 19.59 -41.89
N LEU A 78 18.38 19.93 -42.42
CA LEU A 78 17.85 19.31 -43.63
C LEU A 78 18.70 19.66 -44.86
N GLN A 79 19.17 20.90 -44.99
CA GLN A 79 20.09 21.31 -46.06
C GLN A 79 21.43 20.59 -45.96
N LEU A 80 22.01 20.50 -44.75
CA LEU A 80 23.24 19.75 -44.49
C LEU A 80 23.08 18.27 -44.85
N CYS A 81 21.94 17.65 -44.49
CA CYS A 81 21.64 16.28 -44.87
C CYS A 81 21.56 16.09 -46.40
N CYS A 82 20.95 17.04 -47.12
CA CYS A 82 20.87 17.01 -48.58
C CYS A 82 22.26 17.15 -49.23
N ALA A 83 23.07 18.11 -48.76
CA ALA A 83 24.44 18.31 -49.25
C ALA A 83 25.32 17.07 -48.99
N ALA A 84 25.19 16.47 -47.81
CA ALA A 84 25.91 15.24 -47.46
C ALA A 84 25.48 14.04 -48.34
N ALA A 85 24.20 13.94 -48.69
CA ALA A 85 23.70 12.87 -49.56
C ALA A 85 24.17 13.01 -51.02
N SER A 86 24.38 14.25 -51.49
CA SER A 86 24.91 14.53 -52.84
C SER A 86 26.42 14.33 -52.97
N SER A 87 27.15 14.31 -51.85
CA SER A 87 28.58 13.98 -51.83
C SER A 87 28.76 12.47 -52.03
N SER A 88 29.28 12.08 -53.20
CA SER A 88 29.55 10.68 -53.57
C SER A 88 30.51 9.95 -52.61
N GLN A 89 31.21 10.69 -51.76
CA GLN A 89 32.11 10.16 -50.74
C GLN A 89 31.40 9.63 -49.48
N ALA A 90 30.09 9.87 -49.30
CA ALA A 90 29.34 9.51 -48.10
C ALA A 90 28.52 8.20 -48.21
N GLN A 91 28.87 7.30 -49.13
CA GLN A 91 28.24 5.97 -49.22
C GLN A 91 28.78 5.05 -48.10
N GLY A 92 28.14 5.08 -46.94
CA GLY A 92 28.46 4.20 -45.81
C GLY A 92 27.55 4.39 -44.59
N SER A 93 27.85 3.65 -43.53
CA SER A 93 27.10 3.60 -42.26
C SER A 93 26.86 4.95 -41.57
N ALA A 94 27.59 6.01 -41.96
CA ALA A 94 27.37 7.37 -41.46
C ALA A 94 26.08 7.99 -42.04
N SER A 95 25.80 7.78 -43.33
CA SER A 95 24.59 8.28 -44.00
C SER A 95 23.32 7.64 -43.42
N GLU A 96 23.35 6.32 -43.17
CA GLU A 96 22.24 5.62 -42.51
C GLU A 96 21.99 6.14 -41.08
N ARG A 97 23.05 6.40 -40.31
CA ARG A 97 22.94 6.94 -38.94
C ARG A 97 22.34 8.37 -38.94
N VAL A 98 22.79 9.23 -39.85
CA VAL A 98 22.21 10.58 -40.03
C VAL A 98 20.74 10.48 -40.45
N GLY A 99 20.41 9.55 -41.36
CA GLY A 99 19.05 9.27 -41.79
C GLY A 99 18.12 8.87 -40.64
N ALA A 100 18.57 7.97 -39.75
CA ALA A 100 17.81 7.53 -38.59
C ALA A 100 17.55 8.69 -37.59
N GLN A 101 18.58 9.49 -37.27
CA GLN A 101 18.40 10.65 -36.38
C GLN A 101 17.50 11.73 -37.00
N ARG A 102 17.60 11.94 -38.32
CA ARG A 102 16.70 12.82 -39.08
C ARG A 102 15.24 12.36 -38.97
N ALA A 103 14.97 11.06 -39.07
CA ALA A 103 13.61 10.52 -38.91
C ALA A 103 13.03 10.81 -37.51
N VAL A 104 13.85 10.65 -36.46
CA VAL A 104 13.46 10.99 -35.08
C VAL A 104 13.18 12.50 -34.93
N LEU A 105 14.05 13.36 -35.48
CA LEU A 105 13.84 14.80 -35.48
C LEU A 105 12.52 15.19 -36.16
N LEU A 106 12.23 14.62 -37.33
CA LEU A 106 10.96 14.86 -38.04
C LEU A 106 9.74 14.38 -37.25
N GLY A 107 9.85 13.27 -36.52
CA GLY A 107 8.82 12.81 -35.60
C GLY A 107 8.55 13.80 -34.46
N LEU A 108 9.60 14.37 -33.86
CA LEU A 108 9.49 15.40 -32.82
C LEU A 108 8.86 16.69 -33.35
N VAL A 109 9.28 17.15 -34.53
CA VAL A 109 8.72 18.35 -35.17
C VAL A 109 7.23 18.16 -35.47
N ARG A 110 6.81 16.97 -35.96
CA ARG A 110 5.38 16.65 -36.13
C ARG A 110 4.62 16.66 -34.81
N ALA A 111 5.18 16.06 -33.75
CA ALA A 111 4.55 16.07 -32.44
C ALA A 111 4.38 17.50 -31.90
N ILE A 112 5.40 18.36 -32.04
CA ILE A 112 5.33 19.79 -31.68
C ILE A 112 4.26 20.51 -32.50
N SER A 113 4.18 20.25 -33.81
CA SER A 113 3.14 20.82 -34.67
C SER A 113 1.73 20.41 -34.23
N VAL A 114 1.51 19.13 -33.88
CA VAL A 114 0.22 18.63 -33.38
C VAL A 114 -0.14 19.29 -32.05
N MET A 115 0.83 19.38 -31.14
CA MET A 115 0.70 20.09 -29.85
C MET A 115 0.31 21.56 -30.02
N MET A 116 0.84 22.25 -31.03
CA MET A 116 0.47 23.63 -31.34
C MET A 116 -0.94 23.78 -31.92
N THR A 117 -1.38 22.82 -32.73
CA THR A 117 -2.71 22.87 -33.35
C THR A 117 -3.85 22.56 -32.38
N HIS A 118 -3.59 21.73 -31.35
CA HIS A 118 -4.55 21.45 -30.28
C HIS A 118 -4.45 22.52 -29.17
N LYS A 119 -5.14 23.64 -29.37
CA LYS A 119 -5.10 24.82 -28.49
C LYS A 119 -5.63 24.58 -27.06
N GLU A 120 -6.39 23.52 -26.81
CA GLU A 120 -7.21 23.42 -25.59
C GLU A 120 -6.68 22.48 -24.50
N SER A 121 -5.63 21.66 -24.72
CA SER A 121 -5.19 20.74 -23.65
C SER A 121 -3.71 20.40 -23.57
N THR A 122 -2.83 21.10 -24.30
CA THR A 122 -1.40 20.75 -24.30
C THR A 122 -0.67 21.44 -23.17
N ASP A 123 -0.08 20.67 -22.26
CA ASP A 123 0.81 21.13 -21.20
C ASP A 123 2.04 21.89 -21.79
N PRO A 124 2.21 23.20 -21.53
CA PRO A 124 3.34 23.99 -22.02
C PRO A 124 4.72 23.40 -21.65
N PHE A 125 4.82 22.66 -20.53
CA PHE A 125 6.07 22.01 -20.12
C PHE A 125 6.44 20.84 -21.01
N GLN A 126 5.45 20.07 -21.50
CA GLN A 126 5.69 19.00 -22.46
C GLN A 126 6.15 19.57 -23.81
N MET A 127 5.53 20.67 -24.26
CA MET A 127 5.93 21.35 -25.49
C MET A 127 7.36 21.91 -25.38
N PHE A 128 7.70 22.58 -24.28
CA PHE A 128 9.06 23.07 -24.05
C PHE A 128 10.10 21.94 -24.00
N SER A 129 9.78 20.82 -23.34
CA SER A 129 10.66 19.64 -23.29
C SER A 129 10.87 19.01 -24.67
N ALA A 130 9.83 18.94 -25.50
CA ALA A 130 9.92 18.45 -26.86
C ALA A 130 10.78 19.36 -27.75
N VAL A 131 10.64 20.69 -27.61
CA VAL A 131 11.44 21.69 -28.34
C VAL A 131 12.91 21.60 -27.95
N GLN A 132 13.24 21.47 -26.66
CA GLN A 132 14.62 21.27 -26.21
C GLN A 132 15.23 19.98 -26.76
N LEU A 133 14.46 18.89 -26.76
CA LEU A 133 14.90 17.62 -27.32
C LEU A 133 15.14 17.72 -28.83
N ALA A 134 14.28 18.42 -29.57
CA ALA A 134 14.43 18.63 -31.00
C ALA A 134 15.67 19.49 -31.33
N ASN A 135 15.95 20.53 -30.54
CA ASN A 135 17.16 21.34 -30.65
C ASN A 135 18.43 20.50 -30.40
N ALA A 136 18.45 19.70 -29.33
CA ALA A 136 19.56 18.78 -29.05
C ALA A 136 19.77 17.74 -30.17
N LYS A 137 18.68 17.31 -30.84
CA LYS A 137 18.77 16.44 -32.02
C LYS A 137 19.34 17.17 -33.23
N CYS A 138 19.05 18.45 -33.42
CA CYS A 138 19.69 19.26 -34.46
C CYS A 138 21.21 19.34 -34.23
N ASP A 139 21.65 19.67 -33.02
CA ASP A 139 23.09 19.68 -32.64
C ASP A 139 23.77 18.34 -32.94
N LEU A 140 23.14 17.24 -32.53
CA LEU A 140 23.67 15.90 -32.75
C LEU A 140 23.81 15.59 -34.25
N ILE A 141 22.81 15.90 -35.07
CA ILE A 141 22.85 15.63 -36.51
C ILE A 141 23.95 16.47 -37.18
N THR A 142 24.03 17.77 -36.85
CA THR A 142 25.10 18.65 -37.35
C THR A 142 26.47 18.10 -36.99
N ALA A 143 26.69 17.75 -35.72
CA ALA A 143 27.96 17.19 -35.27
C ALA A 143 28.29 15.85 -35.96
N MET A 144 27.29 14.99 -36.21
CA MET A 144 27.47 13.73 -36.94
C MET A 144 27.87 13.93 -38.41
N ILE A 145 27.37 15.00 -39.05
CA ILE A 145 27.71 15.37 -40.43
C ILE A 145 29.11 15.97 -40.50
N GLU A 146 29.44 16.87 -39.56
CA GLU A 146 30.73 17.58 -39.54
C GLU A 146 31.88 16.68 -39.07
N GLN A 147 31.63 15.76 -38.12
CA GLN A 147 32.67 14.96 -37.47
C GLN A 147 32.31 13.46 -37.44
N PRO A 148 32.10 12.80 -38.59
CA PRO A 148 31.59 11.42 -38.65
C PRO A 148 32.46 10.38 -37.94
N ALA A 149 33.76 10.64 -37.79
CA ALA A 149 34.72 9.77 -37.10
C ALA A 149 34.51 9.72 -35.57
N LEU A 150 34.01 10.80 -34.94
CA LEU A 150 33.84 10.87 -33.49
C LEU A 150 32.55 10.18 -33.00
N PHE A 151 31.65 9.84 -33.91
CA PHE A 151 30.33 9.27 -33.58
C PHE A 151 30.22 7.76 -33.88
N VAL A 152 31.34 7.03 -33.94
CA VAL A 152 31.29 5.57 -33.82
C VAL A 152 30.79 5.25 -32.41
N SER A 153 29.52 4.85 -32.30
CA SER A 153 28.93 4.56 -31.00
C SER A 153 29.80 3.52 -30.27
N PRO A 154 30.28 3.80 -29.05
CA PRO A 154 31.13 2.87 -28.29
C PRO A 154 30.46 1.50 -28.13
N LEU A 155 29.13 1.49 -28.07
CA LEU A 155 28.31 0.30 -28.12
C LEU A 155 28.65 -0.54 -29.36
N VAL A 156 28.67 0.02 -30.57
CA VAL A 156 28.93 -0.75 -31.82
C VAL A 156 30.35 -1.34 -31.88
N THR A 157 31.29 -0.83 -31.08
CA THR A 157 32.65 -1.39 -30.98
C THR A 157 32.76 -2.58 -30.02
N LEU A 158 31.73 -2.86 -29.23
CA LEU A 158 31.75 -4.00 -28.33
C LEU A 158 31.65 -5.31 -29.12
N PRO A 159 32.42 -6.35 -28.74
CA PRO A 159 32.26 -7.68 -29.32
C PRO A 159 30.82 -8.17 -29.19
N GLU A 160 30.32 -8.88 -30.19
CA GLU A 160 28.95 -9.40 -30.20
C GLU A 160 28.65 -10.29 -28.98
N SER A 161 29.65 -11.02 -28.49
CA SER A 161 29.57 -11.81 -27.26
C SER A 161 29.27 -10.95 -26.02
N CYS A 162 29.80 -9.73 -25.96
CA CYS A 162 29.53 -8.80 -24.87
C CYS A 162 28.09 -8.31 -24.93
N PHE A 163 27.58 -8.01 -26.12
CA PHE A 163 26.17 -7.68 -26.28
C PHE A 163 25.28 -8.83 -25.88
N THR A 164 25.49 -10.02 -26.43
CA THR A 164 24.62 -11.18 -26.21
C THR A 164 24.64 -11.67 -24.77
N ARG A 165 25.79 -11.72 -24.11
CA ARG A 165 25.89 -12.24 -22.73
C ARG A 165 25.72 -11.20 -21.63
N HIS A 166 26.17 -9.96 -21.85
CA HIS A 166 26.28 -8.99 -20.76
C HIS A 166 25.34 -7.80 -20.89
N ILE A 167 24.82 -7.50 -22.08
CA ILE A 167 23.96 -6.34 -22.29
C ILE A 167 22.53 -6.79 -22.62
N GLY A 168 22.38 -7.74 -23.54
CA GLY A 168 21.13 -8.30 -24.03
C GLY A 168 20.17 -8.73 -22.92
N PRO A 169 20.60 -9.50 -21.91
CA PRO A 169 19.72 -9.91 -20.81
C PRO A 169 19.15 -8.74 -19.99
N PHE A 170 19.81 -7.57 -20.00
CA PHE A 170 19.36 -6.38 -19.28
C PHE A 170 18.59 -5.40 -20.16
N LEU A 171 18.76 -5.51 -21.48
CA LEU A 171 17.98 -4.72 -22.42
C LEU A 171 16.66 -5.47 -22.67
N ASP A 172 15.56 -4.91 -22.15
CA ASP A 172 14.23 -5.42 -22.44
C ASP A 172 14.01 -5.50 -23.96
N THR A 173 13.37 -6.57 -24.44
CA THR A 173 12.93 -6.73 -25.83
C THR A 173 12.30 -5.45 -26.37
N LYS A 174 11.50 -4.74 -25.57
CA LYS A 174 10.95 -3.44 -25.95
C LYS A 174 12.01 -2.38 -26.21
N ASP A 175 12.98 -2.20 -25.32
CA ASP A 175 14.01 -1.16 -25.46
C ASP A 175 14.96 -1.46 -26.62
N ILE A 176 15.29 -2.75 -26.81
CA ILE A 176 16.07 -3.20 -27.97
C ILE A 176 15.35 -2.84 -29.27
N ILE A 177 14.07 -3.21 -29.39
CA ILE A 177 13.31 -3.05 -30.64
C ILE A 177 12.95 -1.59 -30.91
N THR A 178 12.43 -0.90 -29.91
CA THR A 178 11.78 0.41 -30.12
C THR A 178 12.72 1.60 -29.98
N ARG A 179 13.82 1.47 -29.24
CA ARG A 179 14.74 2.59 -28.98
C ARG A 179 16.10 2.37 -29.60
N LEU A 180 16.71 1.22 -29.32
CA LEU A 180 18.09 0.95 -29.71
C LEU A 180 18.21 0.54 -31.18
N ALA A 181 17.34 -0.32 -31.68
CA ALA A 181 17.38 -0.75 -33.09
C ALA A 181 17.08 0.40 -34.06
N LEU A 182 16.17 1.32 -33.68
CA LEU A 182 15.89 2.52 -34.50
C LEU A 182 17.08 3.48 -34.56
N THR A 183 17.84 3.60 -33.48
CA THR A 183 18.99 4.52 -33.42
C THR A 183 20.29 3.90 -33.91
N HIS A 184 20.38 2.57 -33.91
CA HIS A 184 21.56 1.80 -34.31
C HIS A 184 21.14 0.58 -35.14
N PRO A 185 21.15 0.67 -36.49
CA PRO A 185 20.74 -0.41 -37.39
C PRO A 185 21.48 -1.75 -37.15
N TYR A 186 22.75 -1.70 -36.71
CA TYR A 186 23.50 -2.91 -36.35
C TYR A 186 22.89 -3.67 -35.16
N LEU A 187 22.30 -2.95 -34.20
CA LEU A 187 21.58 -3.56 -33.09
C LEU A 187 20.28 -4.20 -33.55
N HIS A 188 19.71 -3.79 -34.69
CA HIS A 188 18.57 -4.48 -35.28
C HIS A 188 18.94 -5.91 -35.72
N THR A 189 20.08 -6.10 -36.36
CA THR A 189 20.58 -7.44 -36.71
C THR A 189 20.90 -8.27 -35.46
N ALA A 190 21.57 -7.67 -34.47
CA ALA A 190 21.84 -8.33 -33.19
C ALA A 190 20.54 -8.70 -32.47
N SER A 191 19.54 -7.81 -32.47
CA SER A 191 18.24 -8.03 -31.86
C SER A 191 17.46 -9.18 -32.49
N ARG A 192 17.79 -9.64 -33.69
CA ARG A 192 17.14 -10.81 -34.27
C ARG A 192 17.75 -12.12 -33.78
N LYS A 193 18.88 -12.08 -33.08
CA LYS A 193 19.55 -13.27 -32.57
C LYS A 193 18.81 -13.79 -31.34
N PRO A 194 18.44 -15.08 -31.29
CA PRO A 194 17.68 -15.61 -30.17
C PRO A 194 18.37 -15.49 -28.82
N ALA A 195 19.70 -15.60 -28.80
CA ALA A 195 20.52 -15.46 -27.59
C ALA A 195 20.43 -14.07 -26.93
N MET A 196 19.93 -13.04 -27.62
CA MET A 196 19.73 -11.72 -27.03
C MET A 196 18.48 -11.64 -26.14
N HIS A 197 17.50 -12.54 -26.34
CA HIS A 197 16.19 -12.47 -25.71
C HIS A 197 15.99 -13.59 -24.69
N GLU A 198 16.92 -13.75 -23.73
CA GLU A 198 16.69 -14.68 -22.62
C GLU A 198 15.54 -14.20 -21.71
N THR A 199 15.27 -12.90 -21.70
CA THR A 199 14.13 -12.29 -21.00
C THR A 199 13.25 -11.55 -22.00
N LEU A 200 11.96 -11.92 -22.04
CA LEU A 200 10.94 -11.26 -22.83
C LEU A 200 10.04 -10.44 -21.90
N ARG A 201 9.88 -9.15 -22.17
CA ARG A 201 8.90 -8.34 -21.46
C ARG A 201 8.02 -7.56 -22.42
N LEU A 202 6.71 -7.70 -22.24
CA LEU A 202 5.69 -7.03 -23.04
C LEU A 202 4.67 -6.36 -22.14
N GLY A 203 4.16 -5.22 -22.63
CA GLY A 203 3.25 -4.37 -21.88
C GLY A 203 3.97 -3.44 -20.90
N LYS A 204 3.32 -2.30 -20.63
CA LYS A 204 3.76 -1.33 -19.62
C LYS A 204 2.68 -1.16 -18.56
N ASP A 205 1.43 -1.16 -19.01
CA ASP A 205 0.26 -0.87 -18.21
C ASP A 205 -0.75 -2.02 -18.38
N PHE A 206 -1.48 -2.35 -17.32
CA PHE A 206 -2.32 -3.54 -17.22
C PHE A 206 -3.47 -3.61 -18.24
N ASN A 207 -3.83 -2.46 -18.82
CA ASN A 207 -5.00 -2.28 -19.68
C ASN A 207 -4.65 -2.15 -21.17
N SER A 208 -3.36 -2.05 -21.51
CA SER A 208 -2.98 -1.96 -22.92
C SER A 208 -3.08 -3.32 -23.60
N GLU A 209 -3.99 -3.46 -24.55
CA GLU A 209 -3.91 -4.53 -25.55
C GLU A 209 -2.66 -4.28 -26.39
N VAL A 210 -1.77 -5.28 -26.44
CA VAL A 210 -0.60 -5.24 -27.31
C VAL A 210 -0.99 -5.91 -28.62
N GLU A 211 -1.43 -5.10 -29.57
CA GLU A 211 -1.71 -5.57 -30.92
C GLU A 211 -0.38 -5.96 -31.60
N MET A 212 -0.25 -7.23 -31.95
CA MET A 212 0.86 -7.74 -32.74
C MET A 212 0.34 -8.29 -34.06
N THR A 213 0.89 -7.78 -35.16
CA THR A 213 0.55 -8.28 -36.50
C THR A 213 1.17 -9.65 -36.73
N GLU A 214 0.59 -10.45 -37.65
CA GLU A 214 1.15 -11.76 -38.02
C GLU A 214 2.60 -11.64 -38.53
N TRP A 215 2.91 -10.55 -39.23
CA TRP A 215 4.27 -10.27 -39.69
C TRP A 215 5.24 -10.02 -38.53
N GLN A 216 4.82 -9.27 -37.50
CA GLN A 216 5.64 -9.08 -36.30
C GLN A 216 5.87 -10.40 -35.56
N VAL A 217 4.82 -11.22 -35.39
CA VAL A 217 4.95 -12.53 -34.75
C VAL A 217 5.90 -13.44 -35.53
N SER A 218 5.79 -13.48 -36.86
CA SER A 218 6.68 -14.26 -37.72
C SER A 218 8.14 -13.79 -37.64
N ALA A 219 8.36 -12.47 -37.60
CA ALA A 219 9.70 -11.89 -37.50
C ALA A 219 10.34 -12.13 -36.11
N TRP A 220 9.56 -12.04 -35.04
CA TRP A 220 10.06 -12.09 -33.65
C TRP A 220 9.98 -13.46 -33.00
N GLY A 221 9.14 -14.36 -33.50
CA GLY A 221 8.97 -15.73 -32.99
C GLY A 221 10.30 -16.50 -32.89
N PRO A 222 11.09 -16.61 -33.97
CA PRO A 222 12.39 -17.25 -33.92
C PRO A 222 13.35 -16.59 -32.93
N ALA A 223 13.34 -15.25 -32.84
CA ALA A 223 14.18 -14.50 -31.91
C ALA A 223 13.79 -14.73 -30.44
N CYS A 224 12.52 -15.01 -30.14
CA CYS A 224 12.09 -15.31 -28.77
C CYS A 224 12.22 -16.80 -28.40
N SER A 225 12.66 -17.67 -29.32
CA SER A 225 12.73 -19.12 -29.09
C SER A 225 13.68 -19.57 -27.98
N GLN A 226 14.60 -18.71 -27.55
CA GLN A 226 15.55 -18.95 -26.44
C GLN A 226 15.16 -18.20 -25.15
N THR A 227 13.95 -17.66 -25.08
CA THR A 227 13.45 -16.96 -23.89
C THR A 227 13.31 -17.92 -22.72
N LYS A 228 14.02 -17.64 -21.63
CA LYS A 228 13.91 -18.37 -20.36
C LYS A 228 12.92 -17.71 -19.40
N LYS A 229 12.79 -16.39 -19.43
CA LYS A 229 11.90 -15.64 -18.54
C LYS A 229 10.97 -14.73 -19.33
N ALA A 230 9.67 -14.79 -19.07
CA ALA A 230 8.69 -13.93 -19.71
C ALA A 230 7.91 -13.11 -18.67
N THR A 231 7.80 -11.80 -18.88
CA THR A 231 6.95 -10.90 -18.10
C THR A 231 5.92 -10.22 -19.02
N MET A 232 4.64 -10.56 -18.89
CA MET A 232 3.55 -10.05 -19.72
C MET A 232 2.61 -9.21 -18.87
N VAL A 233 2.64 -7.89 -19.03
CA VAL A 233 1.75 -6.95 -18.33
C VAL A 233 0.78 -6.35 -19.34
N CYS A 234 -0.06 -7.20 -19.94
CA CYS A 234 -0.99 -6.85 -21.01
C CYS A 234 -2.10 -7.89 -21.14
N LEU A 235 -3.11 -7.63 -21.97
CA LEU A 235 -4.11 -8.64 -22.33
C LEU A 235 -3.51 -9.77 -23.19
N PRO A 236 -3.99 -11.02 -23.04
CA PRO A 236 -3.47 -12.18 -23.79
C PRO A 236 -4.00 -12.22 -25.23
N GLY A 237 -3.57 -11.27 -26.07
CA GLY A 237 -3.92 -11.21 -27.49
C GLY A 237 -3.28 -12.36 -28.31
N ARG A 238 -3.88 -12.70 -29.46
CA ARG A 238 -3.42 -13.83 -30.32
C ARG A 238 -1.93 -13.77 -30.64
N GLY A 239 -1.43 -12.59 -31.02
CA GLY A 239 -0.03 -12.42 -31.38
C GLY A 239 0.92 -12.53 -30.20
N VAL A 240 0.57 -11.97 -29.04
CA VAL A 240 1.33 -12.10 -27.78
C VAL A 240 1.42 -13.57 -27.36
N LEU A 241 0.30 -14.29 -27.41
CA LEU A 241 0.27 -15.72 -27.10
C LEU A 241 1.15 -16.52 -28.05
N THR A 242 1.02 -16.30 -29.35
CA THR A 242 1.82 -17.02 -30.36
C THR A 242 3.32 -16.75 -30.16
N LEU A 243 3.70 -15.51 -29.84
CA LEU A 243 5.08 -15.15 -29.54
C LEU A 243 5.62 -15.90 -28.30
N LEU A 244 4.83 -15.97 -27.23
CA LEU A 244 5.21 -16.70 -26.02
C LEU A 244 5.33 -18.21 -26.28
N GLU A 245 4.48 -18.76 -27.12
CA GLU A 245 4.49 -20.18 -27.50
C GLU A 245 5.76 -20.57 -28.29
N HIS A 246 6.38 -19.63 -29.01
CA HIS A 246 7.70 -19.86 -29.62
C HIS A 246 8.79 -20.13 -28.58
N ALA A 247 8.64 -19.63 -27.36
CA ALA A 247 9.55 -19.90 -26.25
C ALA A 247 9.23 -21.20 -25.49
N SER A 248 8.23 -21.98 -25.90
CA SER A 248 7.74 -23.14 -25.13
C SER A 248 8.83 -24.13 -24.70
N SER A 249 9.80 -24.40 -25.57
CA SER A 249 10.90 -25.35 -25.30
C SER A 249 11.98 -24.85 -24.32
N THR A 250 12.05 -23.54 -24.09
CA THR A 250 13.11 -22.87 -23.30
C THR A 250 12.60 -22.10 -22.10
N LEU A 251 11.32 -21.74 -22.06
CA LEU A 251 10.72 -20.93 -21.01
C LEU A 251 10.76 -21.66 -19.66
N GLU A 252 11.40 -21.03 -18.68
CA GLU A 252 11.57 -21.51 -17.31
C GLU A 252 10.65 -20.78 -16.33
N GLN A 253 10.39 -19.48 -16.56
CA GLN A 253 9.59 -18.63 -15.70
C GLN A 253 8.61 -17.78 -16.51
N LEU A 254 7.34 -17.79 -16.12
CA LEU A 254 6.30 -16.94 -16.70
C LEU A 254 5.68 -16.08 -15.61
N HIS A 255 5.68 -14.77 -15.82
CA HIS A 255 4.99 -13.79 -15.00
C HIS A 255 4.00 -13.05 -15.89
N ALA A 256 2.69 -13.25 -15.76
CA ALA A 256 1.74 -12.71 -16.72
C ALA A 256 0.44 -12.22 -16.08
N TRP A 257 0.20 -10.91 -16.12
CA TRP A 257 -0.88 -10.23 -15.41
C TRP A 257 -1.72 -9.37 -16.36
N SER A 258 -3.03 -9.34 -16.13
CA SER A 258 -3.97 -8.42 -16.77
C SER A 258 -4.98 -7.93 -15.73
N ASP A 259 -5.37 -6.65 -15.75
CA ASP A 259 -6.43 -6.17 -14.87
C ASP A 259 -7.82 -6.65 -15.36
N ALA A 260 -8.73 -6.86 -14.43
CA ALA A 260 -10.07 -7.35 -14.67
C ALA A 260 -11.05 -6.25 -15.10
N GLN A 261 -10.71 -4.97 -14.89
CA GLN A 261 -11.61 -3.85 -15.17
C GLN A 261 -12.04 -3.78 -16.65
N ASP A 262 -11.17 -4.23 -17.57
CA ASP A 262 -11.47 -4.27 -19.01
C ASP A 262 -12.02 -5.63 -19.50
N ALA A 263 -12.52 -6.48 -18.60
CA ALA A 263 -13.06 -7.80 -18.94
C ALA A 263 -14.22 -7.76 -19.97
N GLY A 264 -14.91 -6.63 -20.11
CA GLY A 264 -15.93 -6.41 -21.14
C GLY A 264 -15.35 -6.27 -22.56
N ARG A 265 -14.11 -5.78 -22.69
CA ARG A 265 -13.43 -5.56 -23.97
C ARG A 265 -12.49 -6.70 -24.35
N ALA A 266 -11.97 -7.43 -23.37
CA ALA A 266 -11.05 -8.52 -23.62
C ALA A 266 -11.71 -9.63 -24.45
N THR A 267 -11.25 -9.81 -25.69
CA THR A 267 -11.65 -10.98 -26.49
C THR A 267 -11.16 -12.24 -25.80
N LYS A 268 -12.05 -13.23 -25.65
CA LYS A 268 -11.69 -14.52 -25.04
C LYS A 268 -10.49 -15.10 -25.82
N PRO A 269 -9.40 -15.52 -25.14
CA PRO A 269 -8.28 -16.15 -25.82
C PRO A 269 -8.76 -17.30 -26.70
N LYS A 270 -8.55 -17.17 -28.02
CA LYS A 270 -8.96 -18.17 -29.01
C LYS A 270 -8.17 -19.46 -28.81
N GLN A 271 -8.86 -20.59 -28.90
CA GLN A 271 -8.24 -21.90 -28.91
C GLN A 271 -7.20 -21.98 -30.04
N ARG A 272 -6.11 -22.73 -29.82
CA ARG A 272 -5.09 -22.94 -30.83
C ARG A 272 -5.66 -23.73 -32.01
N GLU A 273 -5.44 -23.21 -33.21
CA GLU A 273 -5.67 -23.95 -34.46
C GLU A 273 -4.68 -25.11 -34.49
N GLY A 274 -5.18 -26.35 -34.49
CA GLY A 274 -4.33 -27.56 -34.57
C GLY A 274 -4.59 -28.63 -33.52
N GLY A 275 -5.41 -28.40 -32.49
CA GLY A 275 -5.81 -29.43 -31.52
C GLY A 275 -4.70 -30.00 -30.61
N ASP A 276 -3.43 -29.94 -31.03
CA ASP A 276 -2.29 -30.52 -30.33
C ASP A 276 -1.96 -29.78 -29.04
N GLU A 277 -1.58 -30.55 -28.01
CA GLU A 277 -1.07 -30.04 -26.75
C GLU A 277 0.27 -29.33 -26.97
N LEU A 278 0.45 -28.14 -26.39
CA LEU A 278 1.73 -27.43 -26.41
C LEU A 278 2.50 -27.69 -25.12
N VAL A 279 3.61 -28.42 -25.22
CA VAL A 279 4.40 -28.81 -24.06
C VAL A 279 5.38 -27.71 -23.66
N PHE A 280 5.41 -27.37 -22.38
CA PHE A 280 6.41 -26.47 -21.77
C PHE A 280 7.34 -27.29 -20.86
N PRO A 281 8.39 -27.92 -21.42
CA PRO A 281 9.20 -28.88 -20.68
C PRO A 281 10.05 -28.27 -19.58
N LYS A 282 10.37 -26.97 -19.65
CA LYS A 282 11.25 -26.28 -18.69
C LYS A 282 10.52 -25.32 -17.76
N LEU A 283 9.22 -25.11 -17.95
CA LEU A 283 8.47 -24.10 -17.20
C LEU A 283 8.29 -24.58 -15.75
N THR A 284 9.10 -24.01 -14.85
CA THR A 284 9.15 -24.38 -13.43
C THR A 284 8.38 -23.42 -12.55
N ARG A 285 8.29 -22.14 -12.92
CA ARG A 285 7.59 -21.11 -12.15
C ARG A 285 6.59 -20.35 -13.00
N VAL A 286 5.36 -20.24 -12.51
CA VAL A 286 4.28 -19.50 -13.17
C VAL A 286 3.62 -18.57 -12.15
N GLU A 287 3.60 -17.28 -12.46
CA GLU A 287 2.92 -16.26 -11.67
C GLU A 287 1.93 -15.54 -12.58
N VAL A 288 0.64 -15.87 -12.46
CA VAL A 288 -0.38 -15.41 -13.39
C VAL A 288 -1.56 -14.76 -12.68
N ALA A 289 -2.08 -13.72 -13.31
CA ALA A 289 -3.21 -12.97 -12.79
C ALA A 289 -4.20 -12.65 -13.90
N GLY A 290 -5.46 -12.52 -13.53
CA GLY A 290 -6.46 -12.07 -14.49
C GLY A 290 -6.82 -13.10 -15.55
N TRP A 291 -6.98 -12.65 -16.79
CA TRP A 291 -7.27 -13.49 -17.94
C TRP A 291 -6.15 -14.47 -18.27
N TRP A 292 -4.91 -14.19 -17.88
CA TRP A 292 -3.77 -15.08 -18.12
C TRP A 292 -3.93 -16.46 -17.49
N ILE A 293 -4.67 -16.55 -16.40
CA ILE A 293 -4.88 -17.82 -15.70
C ILE A 293 -5.63 -18.84 -16.59
N CYS A 294 -6.57 -18.37 -17.43
CA CYS A 294 -7.34 -19.25 -18.30
C CYS A 294 -6.66 -19.56 -19.64
N VAL A 295 -5.59 -18.85 -19.98
CA VAL A 295 -4.87 -18.99 -21.26
C VAL A 295 -4.33 -20.39 -21.41
N ALA A 296 -3.62 -20.90 -20.40
CA ALA A 296 -2.96 -22.19 -20.48
C ALA A 296 -3.96 -23.34 -20.75
N ASN A 297 -5.13 -23.32 -20.12
CA ASN A 297 -6.18 -24.31 -20.42
C ASN A 297 -6.74 -24.15 -21.85
N ARG A 298 -7.13 -22.93 -22.23
CA ARG A 298 -7.72 -22.68 -23.56
C ARG A 298 -6.76 -22.94 -24.72
N ARG A 299 -5.46 -22.75 -24.48
CA ARG A 299 -4.39 -23.01 -25.44
C ARG A 299 -3.81 -24.42 -25.33
N ARG A 300 -4.35 -25.29 -24.46
CA ARG A 300 -3.86 -26.65 -24.21
C ARG A 300 -2.37 -26.70 -23.89
N TRP A 301 -1.91 -25.78 -23.05
CA TRP A 301 -0.54 -25.79 -22.55
C TRP A 301 -0.36 -26.91 -21.53
N LYS A 302 0.78 -27.58 -21.61
CA LYS A 302 1.15 -28.69 -20.74
C LYS A 302 2.55 -28.46 -20.17
N PRO A 303 2.68 -27.72 -19.05
CA PRO A 303 3.94 -27.63 -18.34
C PRO A 303 4.21 -28.95 -17.61
N THR A 304 5.36 -29.58 -17.91
CA THR A 304 5.71 -30.89 -17.33
C THR A 304 6.62 -30.77 -16.12
N SER A 305 7.23 -29.61 -15.89
CA SER A 305 8.25 -29.38 -14.86
C SER A 305 7.84 -28.32 -13.85
N LEU A 306 6.53 -28.08 -13.72
CA LEU A 306 5.99 -27.02 -12.88
C LEU A 306 6.26 -27.31 -11.40
N VAL A 307 6.91 -26.37 -10.71
CA VAL A 307 7.26 -26.47 -9.29
C VAL A 307 6.51 -25.44 -8.47
N ASP A 308 6.45 -24.20 -8.95
CA ASP A 308 5.88 -23.06 -8.23
C ASP A 308 4.81 -22.36 -9.06
N VAL A 309 3.61 -22.25 -8.50
CA VAL A 309 2.47 -21.61 -9.14
C VAL A 309 1.90 -20.56 -8.20
N HIS A 310 1.91 -19.32 -8.67
CA HIS A 310 1.25 -18.21 -8.03
C HIS A 310 0.06 -17.75 -8.89
N LEU A 311 -1.15 -17.91 -8.38
CA LEU A 311 -2.38 -17.44 -9.03
C LEU A 311 -2.94 -16.25 -8.26
N ARG A 312 -3.17 -15.13 -8.96
CA ARG A 312 -3.87 -13.96 -8.40
C ARG A 312 -5.20 -13.78 -9.11
N ASP A 313 -6.30 -13.97 -8.39
CA ASP A 313 -7.62 -13.91 -9.00
C ASP A 313 -7.98 -12.50 -9.51
N MET A 314 -8.92 -12.43 -10.45
CA MET A 314 -9.43 -11.17 -10.99
C MET A 314 -10.05 -10.31 -9.89
N ASN A 315 -9.84 -9.00 -9.93
CA ASN A 315 -10.61 -8.06 -9.12
C ASN A 315 -11.94 -7.78 -9.83
N ALA A 316 -12.87 -8.74 -9.78
CA ALA A 316 -14.21 -8.50 -10.29
C ALA A 316 -15.00 -7.69 -9.26
N ASP A 317 -15.65 -6.62 -9.73
CA ASP A 317 -16.71 -5.99 -8.95
C ASP A 317 -17.81 -7.06 -8.68
N PRO A 318 -18.12 -7.37 -7.42
CA PRO A 318 -19.16 -8.34 -7.08
C PRO A 318 -20.54 -8.00 -7.65
N SER A 319 -20.77 -6.76 -8.08
CA SER A 319 -22.01 -6.35 -8.76
C SER A 319 -22.22 -7.08 -10.10
N VAL A 320 -21.15 -7.50 -10.78
CA VAL A 320 -21.23 -8.14 -12.11
C VAL A 320 -21.26 -9.65 -11.97
N ARG A 321 -22.44 -10.18 -11.65
CA ARG A 321 -22.70 -11.62 -11.40
C ARG A 321 -22.16 -12.56 -12.50
N SER A 322 -22.15 -12.11 -13.76
CA SER A 322 -21.63 -12.87 -14.91
C SER A 322 -20.09 -13.00 -14.94
N VAL A 323 -19.38 -12.21 -14.16
CA VAL A 323 -17.90 -12.27 -14.06
C VAL A 323 -17.47 -13.36 -13.08
N PHE A 324 -18.27 -13.70 -12.07
CA PHE A 324 -17.94 -14.79 -11.13
C PHE A 324 -17.76 -16.15 -11.82
N GLU A 325 -18.54 -16.45 -12.85
CA GLU A 325 -18.35 -17.66 -13.66
C GLU A 325 -17.03 -17.66 -14.46
N ARG A 326 -16.45 -16.47 -14.66
CA ARG A 326 -15.21 -16.25 -15.42
C ARG A 326 -13.98 -16.11 -14.51
N MET A 327 -14.17 -15.87 -13.22
CA MET A 327 -13.08 -15.83 -12.25
C MET A 327 -12.41 -17.20 -12.15
N CYS A 328 -11.13 -17.20 -11.83
CA CYS A 328 -10.39 -18.45 -11.75
C CYS A 328 -10.70 -19.19 -10.46
N SER A 329 -11.12 -18.46 -9.43
CA SER A 329 -11.78 -19.04 -8.25
C SER A 329 -13.20 -19.52 -8.55
N GLY A 330 -13.82 -19.11 -9.65
CA GLY A 330 -15.15 -19.54 -10.06
C GLY A 330 -15.19 -20.97 -10.61
N ASN A 331 -16.38 -21.59 -10.57
CA ASN A 331 -16.68 -22.86 -11.23
C ASN A 331 -15.68 -24.02 -10.92
N GLY A 332 -15.30 -24.19 -9.64
CA GLY A 332 -14.45 -25.32 -9.24
C GLY A 332 -13.03 -25.28 -9.80
N GLY A 333 -12.51 -24.09 -10.16
CA GLY A 333 -11.15 -23.95 -10.68
C GLY A 333 -10.99 -24.48 -12.11
N ALA A 334 -12.09 -24.74 -12.83
CA ALA A 334 -12.09 -25.33 -14.17
C ALA A 334 -11.17 -24.59 -15.17
N ALA A 335 -10.97 -23.28 -14.99
CA ALA A 335 -10.05 -22.49 -15.80
C ALA A 335 -8.58 -22.94 -15.69
N CYS A 336 -8.17 -23.56 -14.58
CA CYS A 336 -6.79 -23.95 -14.31
C CYS A 336 -6.56 -25.46 -14.34
N THR A 337 -7.62 -26.26 -14.18
CA THR A 337 -7.53 -27.72 -13.97
C THR A 337 -6.70 -28.45 -15.03
N ALA A 338 -6.93 -28.17 -16.32
CA ALA A 338 -6.33 -28.97 -17.38
C ALA A 338 -4.81 -28.79 -17.50
N TRP A 339 -4.30 -27.58 -17.32
CA TRP A 339 -2.86 -27.33 -17.48
C TRP A 339 -2.07 -27.62 -16.19
N LEU A 340 -2.74 -27.62 -15.04
CA LEU A 340 -2.23 -28.20 -13.79
C LEU A 340 -2.44 -29.72 -13.72
N ALA A 341 -3.06 -30.34 -14.75
CA ALA A 341 -3.37 -31.76 -14.80
C ALA A 341 -2.14 -32.68 -14.93
N GLY A 342 -0.94 -32.14 -15.17
CA GLY A 342 0.33 -32.89 -15.16
C GLY A 342 0.77 -33.37 -13.77
N PRO A 343 2.09 -33.53 -13.52
CA PRO A 343 2.61 -33.85 -12.18
C PRO A 343 2.10 -32.88 -11.12
N GLY A 344 1.75 -31.65 -11.49
CA GLY A 344 1.23 -30.62 -10.59
C GLY A 344 2.37 -29.92 -9.84
N PRO A 345 2.15 -28.68 -9.38
CA PRO A 345 3.17 -27.92 -8.68
C PRO A 345 3.43 -28.46 -7.27
N HIS A 346 4.64 -28.24 -6.76
CA HIS A 346 4.94 -28.48 -5.34
C HIS A 346 4.44 -27.33 -4.45
N ASN A 347 4.50 -26.10 -4.96
CA ASN A 347 4.05 -24.90 -4.26
C ASN A 347 2.91 -24.24 -5.02
N LEU A 348 1.79 -24.03 -4.34
CA LEU A 348 0.62 -23.33 -4.87
C LEU A 348 0.29 -22.13 -3.97
N THR A 349 0.58 -20.93 -4.47
CA THR A 349 0.27 -19.66 -3.81
C THR A 349 -0.94 -19.03 -4.47
N LEU A 350 -1.93 -18.64 -3.66
CA LEU A 350 -3.20 -18.13 -4.12
C LEU A 350 -3.43 -16.73 -3.56
N GLU A 351 -3.06 -15.70 -4.31
CA GLU A 351 -3.24 -14.32 -3.88
C GLU A 351 -4.65 -13.81 -4.19
N LEU A 352 -5.20 -13.07 -3.23
CA LEU A 352 -6.47 -12.38 -3.39
C LEU A 352 -6.38 -10.98 -2.84
N ARG A 353 -7.36 -10.17 -3.26
CA ARG A 353 -7.62 -8.87 -2.64
C ARG A 353 -8.73 -8.94 -1.58
N TRP A 354 -9.91 -9.53 -1.85
CA TRP A 354 -11.09 -9.33 -0.98
C TRP A 354 -11.73 -10.57 -0.36
N HIS A 355 -11.83 -11.73 -1.04
CA HIS A 355 -12.72 -12.82 -0.56
C HIS A 355 -12.13 -14.22 -0.44
N GLY A 356 -10.80 -14.43 -0.46
CA GLY A 356 -10.30 -15.80 -0.28
C GLY A 356 -10.49 -16.70 -1.51
N TRP A 357 -9.56 -17.63 -1.74
CA TRP A 357 -9.82 -18.76 -2.63
C TRP A 357 -10.54 -19.77 -1.76
N HIS A 358 -11.82 -20.01 -2.05
CA HIS A 358 -12.56 -21.04 -1.33
C HIS A 358 -11.97 -22.39 -1.66
N LEU A 359 -11.62 -23.16 -0.62
CA LEU A 359 -11.01 -24.47 -0.78
C LEU A 359 -11.88 -25.43 -1.63
N ARG A 360 -13.21 -25.33 -1.55
CA ARG A 360 -14.14 -26.10 -2.42
C ARG A 360 -13.90 -25.88 -3.91
N ASN A 361 -13.45 -24.68 -4.30
CA ASN A 361 -13.17 -24.34 -5.68
C ASN A 361 -11.80 -24.85 -6.14
N LEU A 362 -10.96 -25.31 -5.21
CA LEU A 362 -9.61 -25.81 -5.48
C LEU A 362 -9.57 -27.33 -5.66
N GLN A 363 -10.69 -28.05 -5.46
CA GLN A 363 -10.72 -29.51 -5.49
C GLN A 363 -10.05 -30.14 -6.73
N ASN A 364 -10.14 -29.46 -7.89
CA ASN A 364 -9.58 -29.94 -9.14
C ASN A 364 -8.11 -29.52 -9.34
N LEU A 365 -7.62 -28.57 -8.55
CA LEU A 365 -6.26 -28.04 -8.61
C LEU A 365 -5.35 -28.73 -7.60
N LEU A 366 -5.92 -29.19 -6.48
CA LEU A 366 -5.18 -29.85 -5.42
C LEU A 366 -4.89 -31.29 -5.79
N LYS A 367 -3.60 -31.61 -5.84
CA LYS A 367 -3.06 -32.91 -6.22
C LYS A 367 -2.06 -33.39 -5.19
N PRO A 368 -1.80 -34.70 -5.09
CA PRO A 368 -0.82 -35.26 -4.15
C PRO A 368 0.60 -34.65 -4.23
N SER A 369 0.95 -34.06 -5.36
CA SER A 369 2.22 -33.37 -5.58
C SER A 369 2.34 -32.02 -4.88
N VAL A 370 1.22 -31.36 -4.56
CA VAL A 370 1.24 -30.09 -3.83
C VAL A 370 1.71 -30.36 -2.41
N LYS A 371 2.84 -29.77 -2.04
CA LYS A 371 3.44 -29.83 -0.70
C LYS A 371 3.17 -28.57 0.10
N ARG A 372 3.05 -27.42 -0.57
CA ARG A 372 2.77 -26.13 0.07
C ARG A 372 1.58 -25.46 -0.59
N LEU A 373 0.63 -25.04 0.22
CA LEU A 373 -0.58 -24.36 -0.21
C LEU A 373 -0.78 -23.09 0.61
N SER A 374 -0.84 -21.92 -0.03
CA SER A 374 -1.00 -20.64 0.66
C SER A 374 -2.11 -19.78 0.08
N GLY A 375 -2.71 -18.93 0.93
CA GLY A 375 -3.72 -17.95 0.53
C GLY A 375 -5.15 -18.48 0.43
N VAL A 376 -5.42 -19.65 1.01
CA VAL A 376 -6.76 -20.26 1.04
C VAL A 376 -7.59 -19.68 2.18
N TRP A 377 -8.87 -19.42 1.94
CA TRP A 377 -9.82 -19.05 2.98
C TRP A 377 -10.67 -20.24 3.43
N GLY A 378 -10.81 -20.39 4.74
CA GLY A 378 -11.34 -21.59 5.41
C GLY A 378 -12.85 -21.66 5.65
N HIS A 379 -13.67 -20.78 5.08
CA HIS A 379 -15.12 -20.88 5.30
C HIS A 379 -15.69 -22.13 4.60
N GLU A 380 -16.28 -23.04 5.39
CA GLU A 380 -16.84 -24.33 4.94
C GLU A 380 -15.84 -25.18 4.14
N MET A 381 -14.77 -25.64 4.79
CA MET A 381 -13.85 -26.62 4.18
C MET A 381 -14.61 -27.94 4.04
N GLY A 382 -15.28 -28.15 2.90
CA GLY A 382 -16.17 -29.27 2.67
C GLY A 382 -15.48 -30.61 2.95
N ARG A 383 -15.75 -31.17 4.14
CA ARG A 383 -15.00 -32.31 4.72
C ARG A 383 -14.87 -33.51 3.80
N GLN A 384 -15.88 -33.77 2.99
CA GLN A 384 -16.00 -35.03 2.25
C GLN A 384 -15.26 -35.04 0.90
N LYS A 385 -15.08 -33.89 0.23
CA LYS A 385 -14.59 -33.90 -1.16
C LYS A 385 -13.07 -33.81 -1.28
N ILE A 386 -12.41 -33.18 -0.31
CA ILE A 386 -10.96 -32.94 -0.38
C ILE A 386 -10.18 -34.14 0.12
N ALA A 387 -10.75 -34.89 1.08
CA ALA A 387 -10.20 -36.13 1.58
C ALA A 387 -9.83 -37.14 0.47
N VAL A 388 -10.57 -37.11 -0.63
CA VAL A 388 -10.38 -38.02 -1.78
C VAL A 388 -9.08 -37.73 -2.55
N SER A 389 -8.50 -36.54 -2.41
CA SER A 389 -7.37 -36.10 -3.22
C SER A 389 -6.00 -36.68 -2.80
N GLY A 390 -5.91 -37.35 -1.63
CA GLY A 390 -4.64 -37.94 -1.16
C GLY A 390 -3.54 -36.92 -0.89
N LEU A 391 -3.92 -35.68 -0.55
CA LEU A 391 -2.98 -34.61 -0.22
C LEU A 391 -2.14 -34.96 1.01
N GLN A 392 -0.88 -34.54 0.98
CA GLN A 392 0.07 -34.65 2.08
C GLN A 392 0.87 -33.34 2.14
N LEU A 393 0.20 -32.28 2.61
CA LEU A 393 0.75 -30.93 2.70
C LEU A 393 1.76 -30.84 3.84
N GLU A 394 2.96 -30.35 3.54
CA GLU A 394 4.00 -30.02 4.51
C GLU A 394 3.77 -28.63 5.12
N GLU A 395 3.19 -27.71 4.35
CA GLU A 395 2.87 -26.36 4.78
C GLU A 395 1.52 -25.92 4.23
N PHE A 396 0.64 -25.47 5.12
CA PHE A 396 -0.65 -24.90 4.75
C PHE A 396 -0.78 -23.52 5.36
N HIS A 397 -0.94 -22.50 4.53
CA HIS A 397 -1.09 -21.12 4.96
C HIS A 397 -2.50 -20.60 4.63
N THR A 398 -3.32 -20.44 5.66
CA THR A 398 -4.71 -20.00 5.51
C THR A 398 -4.93 -18.56 5.95
N ILE A 399 -5.86 -17.89 5.28
CA ILE A 399 -6.32 -16.54 5.63
C ILE A 399 -7.55 -16.67 6.52
N VAL A 400 -7.50 -16.03 7.69
CA VAL A 400 -8.59 -16.03 8.67
C VAL A 400 -9.26 -14.66 8.65
N ILE A 401 -10.60 -14.67 8.53
CA ILE A 401 -11.43 -13.45 8.50
C ILE A 401 -12.26 -13.34 9.77
N TYR A 402 -12.70 -14.48 10.31
CA TYR A 402 -13.39 -14.61 11.59
C TYR A 402 -12.84 -15.85 12.31
N ILE A 403 -13.18 -16.02 13.58
CA ILE A 403 -12.88 -17.26 14.31
C ILE A 403 -14.23 -17.81 14.76
N TYR A 404 -14.69 -18.86 14.09
CA TYR A 404 -15.89 -19.59 14.43
C TYR A 404 -15.58 -21.06 14.71
N GLU A 405 -16.38 -21.68 15.59
CA GLU A 405 -16.29 -23.11 15.89
C GLU A 405 -16.32 -23.98 14.63
N THR A 406 -17.20 -23.66 13.67
CA THR A 406 -17.32 -24.38 12.40
C THR A 406 -16.07 -24.26 11.51
N GLU A 407 -15.34 -23.14 11.59
CA GLU A 407 -14.08 -22.94 10.87
C GLU A 407 -12.94 -23.72 11.53
N LEU A 408 -12.86 -23.72 12.87
CA LEU A 408 -11.89 -24.52 13.62
C LEU A 408 -12.10 -26.02 13.38
N GLU A 409 -13.35 -26.49 13.43
CA GLU A 409 -13.70 -27.89 13.16
C GLU A 409 -13.36 -28.27 11.71
N SER A 410 -13.56 -27.36 10.77
CA SER A 410 -13.19 -27.54 9.36
C SER A 410 -11.66 -27.59 9.15
N LEU A 411 -10.91 -26.77 9.88
CA LEU A 411 -9.44 -26.77 9.87
C LEU A 411 -8.86 -28.02 10.51
N ASP A 412 -9.42 -28.51 11.62
CA ASP A 412 -8.99 -29.74 12.27
C ASP A 412 -9.29 -30.96 11.39
N ALA A 413 -10.48 -31.02 10.79
CA ALA A 413 -10.81 -32.07 9.82
C ALA A 413 -9.86 -32.04 8.61
N PHE A 414 -9.52 -30.84 8.11
CA PHE A 414 -8.54 -30.69 7.04
C PHE A 414 -7.14 -31.13 7.48
N ARG A 415 -6.72 -30.74 8.68
CA ARG A 415 -5.44 -31.12 9.27
C ARG A 415 -5.30 -32.63 9.33
N ALA A 416 -6.32 -33.32 9.85
CA ALA A 416 -6.32 -34.77 10.03
C ALA A 416 -6.19 -35.54 8.71
N VAL A 417 -6.65 -34.97 7.60
CA VAL A 417 -6.77 -35.69 6.32
C VAL A 417 -5.75 -35.25 5.27
N CYS A 418 -5.43 -33.96 5.22
CA CYS A 418 -4.68 -33.36 4.10
C CYS A 418 -3.25 -32.95 4.47
N MET A 419 -2.91 -32.86 5.76
CA MET A 419 -1.57 -32.51 6.21
C MET A 419 -0.71 -33.77 6.35
N ALA A 420 0.58 -33.63 6.03
CA ALA A 420 1.58 -34.63 6.40
C ALA A 420 1.71 -34.70 7.93
N PRO A 421 2.24 -35.80 8.51
CA PRO A 421 2.36 -35.97 9.97
C PRO A 421 3.10 -34.83 10.71
N ASN A 422 4.06 -34.18 10.04
CA ASN A 422 4.81 -33.03 10.56
C ASN A 422 4.45 -31.73 9.83
N GLY A 423 3.30 -31.70 9.16
CA GLY A 423 2.83 -30.56 8.40
C GLY A 423 2.47 -29.40 9.33
N THR A 424 2.79 -28.18 8.89
CA THR A 424 2.55 -26.96 9.67
C THR A 424 1.39 -26.16 9.10
N ILE A 425 0.57 -25.57 9.98
CA ILE A 425 -0.51 -24.67 9.60
C ILE A 425 -0.15 -23.26 10.04
N ASN A 426 0.04 -22.38 9.06
CA ASN A 426 0.32 -20.98 9.24
C ASN A 426 -0.95 -20.16 9.01
N PHE A 427 -1.08 -19.05 9.74
CA PHE A 427 -2.25 -18.18 9.66
C PHE A 427 -1.86 -16.75 9.24
N THR A 428 -2.65 -16.17 8.34
CA THR A 428 -2.70 -14.72 8.12
C THR A 428 -4.08 -14.23 8.57
N CYS A 429 -4.12 -13.56 9.72
CA CYS A 429 -5.35 -12.95 10.23
C CYS A 429 -5.53 -11.55 9.63
N ARG A 430 -6.75 -11.22 9.19
CA ARG A 430 -7.10 -9.83 8.86
C ARG A 430 -7.08 -8.95 10.10
N ALA A 431 -6.91 -7.65 9.89
CA ALA A 431 -6.80 -6.67 10.98
C ALA A 431 -8.03 -6.65 11.92
N ASN A 432 -9.21 -6.99 11.39
CA ASN A 432 -10.46 -7.04 12.15
C ASN A 432 -10.69 -8.38 12.90
N VAL A 433 -9.84 -9.39 12.70
CA VAL A 433 -9.93 -10.65 13.44
C VAL A 433 -9.57 -10.40 14.89
N ARG A 434 -10.46 -10.83 15.79
CA ARG A 434 -10.28 -10.74 17.23
C ARG A 434 -10.20 -12.14 17.82
N PHE A 435 -9.22 -12.37 18.68
CA PHE A 435 -9.12 -13.60 19.45
C PHE A 435 -9.65 -13.37 20.87
N ASP A 436 -10.87 -13.85 21.15
CA ASP A 436 -11.45 -13.79 22.50
C ASP A 436 -10.90 -14.95 23.33
N VAL A 437 -10.00 -14.65 24.27
CA VAL A 437 -9.28 -15.68 25.04
C VAL A 437 -10.24 -16.63 25.75
N MET A 438 -11.34 -16.13 26.31
CA MET A 438 -12.28 -16.96 27.06
C MET A 438 -13.17 -17.78 26.13
N ARG A 439 -13.63 -17.20 25.02
CA ARG A 439 -14.48 -17.91 24.06
C ARG A 439 -13.68 -18.96 23.29
N GLU A 440 -12.53 -18.57 22.73
CA GLU A 440 -11.75 -19.44 21.85
C GLU A 440 -11.14 -20.62 22.63
N LEU A 441 -10.60 -20.40 23.82
CA LEU A 441 -10.03 -21.49 24.62
C LEU A 441 -11.08 -22.45 25.20
N ARG A 442 -12.34 -22.01 25.38
CA ARG A 442 -13.42 -22.92 25.79
C ARG A 442 -13.70 -24.01 24.76
N TYR A 443 -13.39 -23.78 23.48
CA TYR A 443 -13.54 -24.82 22.47
C TYR A 443 -12.69 -26.05 22.76
N LEU A 444 -11.58 -25.90 23.49
CA LEU A 444 -10.73 -27.02 23.89
C LEU A 444 -11.39 -27.96 24.92
N GLU A 445 -12.47 -27.55 25.59
CA GLU A 445 -13.22 -28.46 26.47
C GLU A 445 -13.95 -29.54 25.67
N ALA A 446 -14.53 -29.15 24.53
CA ALA A 446 -15.22 -30.06 23.61
C ALA A 446 -14.24 -30.71 22.61
N HIS A 447 -13.19 -29.99 22.22
CA HIS A 447 -12.27 -30.38 21.15
C HIS A 447 -10.79 -30.17 21.53
N PRO A 448 -10.20 -31.03 22.38
CA PRO A 448 -8.80 -30.90 22.79
C PRO A 448 -7.80 -30.95 21.62
N SER A 449 -8.15 -31.57 20.49
CA SER A 449 -7.29 -31.62 19.28
C SER A 449 -7.00 -30.25 18.68
N TRP A 450 -7.80 -29.22 18.98
CA TRP A 450 -7.65 -27.88 18.40
C TRP A 450 -6.54 -27.05 19.06
N SER A 451 -5.85 -27.58 20.07
CA SER A 451 -4.83 -26.84 20.83
C SER A 451 -3.78 -26.20 19.92
N ASP A 452 -3.16 -26.97 19.01
CA ASP A 452 -2.13 -26.42 18.12
C ASP A 452 -2.68 -25.39 17.14
N ILE A 453 -3.93 -25.56 16.69
CA ILE A 453 -4.60 -24.62 15.79
C ILE A 453 -4.77 -23.29 16.52
N LEU A 454 -5.28 -23.30 17.74
CA LEU A 454 -5.48 -22.10 18.55
C LEU A 454 -4.16 -21.43 18.96
N ILE A 455 -3.11 -22.20 19.28
CA ILE A 455 -1.78 -21.65 19.59
C ILE A 455 -1.22 -20.90 18.37
N ASN A 456 -1.26 -21.52 17.19
CA ASN A 456 -0.77 -20.90 15.96
C ASN A 456 -1.63 -19.70 15.53
N LEU A 457 -2.95 -19.77 15.76
CA LEU A 457 -3.87 -18.67 15.51
C LEU A 457 -3.63 -17.48 16.45
N ALA A 458 -3.46 -17.75 17.75
CA ALA A 458 -3.09 -16.75 18.75
C ALA A 458 -1.79 -16.03 18.37
N ALA A 459 -0.79 -16.75 17.87
CA ALA A 459 0.45 -16.15 17.39
C ALA A 459 0.27 -15.22 16.19
N ALA A 460 -0.79 -15.40 15.39
CA ALA A 460 -1.02 -14.67 14.15
C ALA A 460 -1.97 -13.47 14.26
N VAL A 461 -2.83 -13.41 15.28
CA VAL A 461 -3.83 -12.34 15.43
C VAL A 461 -3.20 -11.00 15.82
N LYS A 462 -3.80 -9.92 15.31
CA LYS A 462 -3.41 -8.54 15.62
C LYS A 462 -4.15 -7.96 16.82
N THR A 463 -5.36 -8.47 17.09
CA THR A 463 -6.24 -7.99 18.16
C THR A 463 -6.66 -9.15 19.05
N VAL A 464 -6.45 -9.00 20.36
CA VAL A 464 -6.86 -9.98 21.38
C VAL A 464 -7.93 -9.34 22.24
N VAL A 465 -8.99 -10.08 22.53
CA VAL A 465 -10.03 -9.69 23.49
C VAL A 465 -9.81 -10.49 24.76
N PHE A 466 -9.60 -9.78 25.86
CA PHE A 466 -9.33 -10.35 27.17
C PHE A 466 -10.42 -9.92 28.14
N PRO A 467 -10.93 -10.81 29.00
CA PRO A 467 -11.93 -10.42 29.99
C PRO A 467 -11.36 -9.38 30.97
N SER A 468 -12.09 -8.32 31.30
CA SER A 468 -11.72 -7.44 32.41
C SER A 468 -12.07 -8.03 33.79
N GLY A 469 -13.01 -8.98 33.83
CA GLY A 469 -13.49 -9.66 35.02
C GLY A 469 -14.26 -10.95 34.67
N LEU A 470 -14.87 -11.60 35.64
CA LEU A 470 -15.75 -12.74 35.44
C LEU A 470 -17.17 -12.36 35.81
N ALA A 471 -18.16 -12.81 35.03
CA ALA A 471 -19.55 -12.66 35.46
C ALA A 471 -19.72 -13.39 36.80
N ARG A 472 -20.46 -12.77 37.73
CA ARG A 472 -20.68 -13.30 39.07
C ARG A 472 -21.04 -14.78 39.03
N TRP A 473 -20.36 -15.60 39.84
CA TRP A 473 -20.53 -17.06 39.91
C TRP A 473 -20.04 -17.87 38.71
N ARG A 474 -19.38 -17.28 37.72
CA ARG A 474 -18.70 -18.05 36.66
C ARG A 474 -17.26 -18.32 37.05
N ALA A 475 -16.93 -19.60 37.17
CA ALA A 475 -15.53 -20.02 37.27
C ALA A 475 -14.81 -19.89 35.92
N VAL A 476 -13.50 -19.63 35.95
CA VAL A 476 -12.66 -19.79 34.76
C VAL A 476 -12.63 -21.27 34.38
N PRO A 477 -12.96 -21.61 33.12
CA PRO A 477 -12.89 -23.00 32.69
C PRO A 477 -11.45 -23.52 32.84
N ARG A 478 -11.28 -24.74 33.37
CA ARG A 478 -9.94 -25.27 33.70
C ARG A 478 -9.02 -25.32 32.48
N VAL A 479 -9.57 -25.59 31.31
CA VAL A 479 -8.80 -25.62 30.06
C VAL A 479 -8.15 -24.27 29.76
N VAL A 480 -8.81 -23.16 30.11
CA VAL A 480 -8.26 -21.81 29.92
C VAL A 480 -7.01 -21.62 30.79
N LEU A 481 -7.08 -22.02 32.06
CA LEU A 481 -5.96 -21.91 33.00
C LEU A 481 -4.74 -22.73 32.55
N HIS A 482 -4.96 -23.89 31.93
CA HIS A 482 -3.88 -24.75 31.46
C HIS A 482 -3.31 -24.37 30.08
N SER A 483 -4.15 -23.84 29.20
CA SER A 483 -3.75 -23.49 27.82
C SER A 483 -3.23 -22.07 27.69
N LEU A 484 -3.68 -21.12 28.51
CA LEU A 484 -3.25 -19.72 28.42
C LEU A 484 -1.72 -19.53 28.47
N PRO A 485 -0.95 -20.21 29.36
CA PRO A 485 0.50 -20.07 29.38
C PRO A 485 1.22 -20.57 28.12
N GLN A 486 0.55 -21.35 27.27
CA GLN A 486 1.09 -21.88 26.03
C GLN A 486 0.86 -20.92 24.85
N LEU A 487 0.00 -19.91 25.02
CA LEU A 487 -0.27 -18.92 23.99
C LEU A 487 0.81 -17.84 23.99
N VAL A 488 1.36 -17.55 22.80
CA VAL A 488 2.24 -16.41 22.58
C VAL A 488 1.64 -15.58 21.46
N PHE A 489 1.13 -14.39 21.79
CA PHE A 489 0.47 -13.47 20.87
C PHE A 489 1.50 -12.62 20.12
N SER A 490 2.34 -13.29 19.33
CA SER A 490 3.55 -12.70 18.74
C SER A 490 3.27 -11.54 17.77
N LYS A 491 2.10 -11.48 17.12
CA LYS A 491 1.73 -10.40 16.19
C LYS A 491 0.65 -9.46 16.74
N THR A 492 0.27 -9.62 18.00
CA THR A 492 -0.78 -8.80 18.58
C THR A 492 -0.26 -7.41 18.88
N GLU A 493 -0.92 -6.43 18.29
CA GLU A 493 -0.63 -5.00 18.42
C GLU A 493 -1.64 -4.34 19.39
N SER A 494 -2.87 -4.91 19.50
CA SER A 494 -3.97 -4.37 20.29
C SER A 494 -4.57 -5.41 21.26
N LEU A 495 -4.70 -5.04 22.53
CA LEU A 495 -5.38 -5.81 23.57
C LEU A 495 -6.66 -5.09 23.97
N GLN A 496 -7.82 -5.69 23.72
CA GLN A 496 -9.11 -5.15 24.12
C GLN A 496 -9.59 -5.83 25.40
N LEU A 497 -9.92 -5.06 26.42
CA LEU A 497 -10.57 -5.57 27.61
C LEU A 497 -12.09 -5.58 27.36
N SER A 498 -12.69 -6.77 27.28
CA SER A 498 -14.14 -6.88 27.19
C SER A 498 -14.72 -6.51 28.55
N SER A 499 -15.54 -5.46 28.58
CA SER A 499 -16.23 -5.05 29.79
C SER A 499 -17.16 -6.15 30.25
N VAL A 500 -16.94 -6.61 31.48
CA VAL A 500 -17.94 -7.38 32.22
C VAL A 500 -18.67 -6.37 33.09
N GLY A 501 -20.00 -6.44 33.10
CA GLY A 501 -20.83 -5.49 33.84
C GLY A 501 -20.40 -5.36 35.30
N LEU A 502 -20.74 -4.23 35.92
CA LEU A 502 -20.28 -3.71 37.23
C LEU A 502 -20.31 -4.69 38.42
N SER A 503 -20.97 -5.83 38.27
CA SER A 503 -21.04 -6.90 39.26
C SER A 503 -20.08 -8.07 38.96
N SER A 504 -19.03 -7.83 38.16
CA SER A 504 -18.07 -8.85 37.81
C SER A 504 -17.11 -9.14 38.97
N ASP A 505 -16.90 -10.42 39.26
CA ASP A 505 -15.84 -10.85 40.17
C ASP A 505 -14.47 -10.60 39.50
N PRO A 506 -13.41 -10.27 40.26
CA PRO A 506 -12.07 -10.08 39.70
C PRO A 506 -11.55 -11.36 39.05
N LEU A 507 -10.63 -11.21 38.09
CA LEU A 507 -9.95 -12.36 37.49
C LEU A 507 -9.11 -13.09 38.55
N PRO A 508 -9.11 -14.44 38.58
CA PRO A 508 -8.29 -15.20 39.51
C PRO A 508 -6.79 -14.96 39.32
N ASP A 509 -6.04 -14.89 40.43
CA ASP A 509 -4.58 -14.71 40.43
C ASP A 509 -3.82 -15.66 39.48
N PRO A 510 -4.18 -16.95 39.35
CA PRO A 510 -3.50 -17.84 38.40
C PRO A 510 -3.59 -17.37 36.94
N LEU A 511 -4.69 -16.71 36.57
CA LEU A 511 -4.87 -16.19 35.22
C LEU A 511 -4.07 -14.91 35.02
N LEU A 512 -4.06 -14.02 36.02
CA LEU A 512 -3.31 -12.77 35.98
C LEU A 512 -1.78 -13.00 36.02
N SER A 513 -1.31 -13.93 36.85
CA SER A 513 0.11 -14.32 36.92
C SER A 513 0.64 -14.91 35.61
N GLY A 514 -0.24 -15.43 34.76
CA GLY A 514 0.10 -15.86 33.40
C GLY A 514 0.35 -14.70 32.44
N LEU A 515 -0.29 -13.54 32.65
CA LEU A 515 -0.21 -12.36 31.79
C LEU A 515 1.10 -11.62 31.97
N SER A 516 2.17 -12.23 31.48
CA SER A 516 3.50 -11.66 31.45
C SER A 516 3.81 -11.04 30.09
N ASP A 517 4.85 -10.21 30.04
CA ASP A 517 5.37 -9.61 28.80
C ASP A 517 5.72 -10.65 27.73
N SER A 518 5.95 -11.92 28.11
CA SER A 518 6.19 -12.99 27.14
C SER A 518 4.94 -13.41 26.37
N ILE A 519 3.74 -13.22 26.91
CA ILE A 519 2.48 -13.54 26.21
C ILE A 519 2.17 -12.46 25.16
N PHE A 520 2.43 -11.19 25.47
CA PHE A 520 2.08 -10.04 24.63
C PHE A 520 3.31 -9.17 24.26
N PRO A 521 4.31 -9.73 23.55
CA PRO A 521 5.59 -9.06 23.36
C PRO A 521 5.49 -7.79 22.51
N ASN A 522 4.45 -7.65 21.69
CA ASN A 522 4.28 -6.58 20.71
C ASN A 522 3.02 -5.73 20.92
N VAL A 523 2.30 -5.90 22.04
CA VAL A 523 1.13 -5.06 22.32
C VAL A 523 1.57 -3.63 22.52
N THR A 524 1.09 -2.76 21.63
CA THR A 524 1.29 -1.32 21.70
C THR A 524 0.02 -0.60 22.09
N THR A 525 -1.15 -1.23 21.99
CA THR A 525 -2.44 -0.60 22.26
C THR A 525 -3.27 -1.42 23.26
N ILE A 526 -3.85 -0.77 24.27
CA ILE A 526 -4.80 -1.40 25.20
C ILE A 526 -6.13 -0.66 25.11
N ASP A 527 -7.16 -1.29 24.57
CA ASP A 527 -8.51 -0.76 24.47
C ASP A 527 -9.32 -1.20 25.70
N LEU A 528 -9.75 -0.27 26.56
CA LEU A 528 -10.45 -0.60 27.81
C LEU A 528 -11.93 -0.98 27.60
N GLY A 529 -12.41 -0.99 26.36
CA GLY A 529 -13.81 -1.27 26.05
C GLY A 529 -14.74 -0.10 26.42
N GLN A 530 -16.04 -0.32 26.25
CA GLN A 530 -17.09 0.60 26.74
C GLN A 530 -17.47 0.19 28.17
N THR A 531 -17.33 1.10 29.12
CA THR A 531 -17.83 0.91 30.49
C THR A 531 -19.29 1.36 30.57
N GLU A 532 -20.22 0.44 30.77
CA GLU A 532 -21.60 0.78 31.11
C GLU A 532 -21.63 1.34 32.55
N GLY A 533 -21.84 2.65 32.68
CA GLY A 533 -21.68 3.37 33.94
C GLY A 533 -22.75 3.04 34.99
N GLY A 534 -22.34 2.48 36.11
CA GLY A 534 -23.15 2.35 37.32
C GLY A 534 -22.24 2.17 38.54
N GLY A 535 -22.51 2.90 39.61
CA GLY A 535 -21.56 3.05 40.71
C GLY A 535 -21.61 1.90 41.72
N SER A 536 -20.50 1.21 41.92
CA SER A 536 -20.15 0.56 43.20
C SER A 536 -18.66 0.16 43.24
N GLU A 537 -17.95 0.57 44.30
CA GLU A 537 -16.52 0.30 44.55
C GLU A 537 -16.29 -1.05 45.24
N GLN A 538 -15.37 -1.88 44.72
CA GLN A 538 -14.58 -2.88 45.48
C GLN A 538 -13.36 -3.34 44.65
N GLY A 539 -12.13 -3.05 45.11
CA GLY A 539 -10.88 -3.36 44.40
C GLY A 539 -9.98 -4.36 45.14
N HIS A 540 -9.42 -5.32 44.39
CA HIS A 540 -8.33 -6.21 44.81
C HIS A 540 -7.26 -6.31 43.70
N HIS A 541 -5.99 -6.51 44.09
CA HIS A 541 -4.76 -6.13 43.36
C HIS A 541 -4.07 -7.26 42.56
N SER A 542 -3.33 -6.92 41.49
CA SER A 542 -2.47 -7.87 40.73
C SER A 542 -1.14 -7.26 40.23
N GLN A 543 -0.16 -8.11 39.90
CA GLN A 543 1.23 -7.76 39.52
C GLN A 543 1.52 -8.02 38.03
N VAL A 544 2.16 -7.06 37.34
CA VAL A 544 2.66 -7.21 35.96
C VAL A 544 4.08 -6.64 35.80
N ALA A 545 4.91 -7.28 34.97
CA ALA A 545 6.37 -7.08 34.84
C ALA A 545 6.82 -5.78 34.10
N GLU A 546 8.09 -5.41 34.31
CA GLU A 546 8.72 -4.11 33.98
C GLU A 546 9.31 -3.95 32.56
N ARG A 547 9.20 -4.92 31.64
CA ARG A 547 9.97 -4.88 30.38
C ARG A 547 9.14 -5.21 29.14
N GLY A 548 8.73 -4.17 28.40
CA GLY A 548 8.17 -4.34 27.06
C GLY A 548 7.97 -3.04 26.28
N PRO A 549 7.37 -3.11 25.08
CA PRO A 549 7.14 -1.95 24.22
C PRO A 549 6.23 -0.91 24.86
N LEU A 550 6.30 0.31 24.32
CA LEU A 550 5.55 1.46 24.81
C LEU A 550 4.06 1.29 24.52
N LEU A 551 3.21 1.67 25.46
CA LEU A 551 1.76 1.42 25.45
C LEU A 551 0.97 2.69 25.10
N HIS A 552 -0.08 2.49 24.31
CA HIS A 552 -1.13 3.43 23.95
C HIS A 552 -2.46 2.92 24.51
N VAL A 553 -3.02 3.57 25.52
CA VAL A 553 -4.33 3.17 26.07
C VAL A 553 -5.43 3.84 25.26
N LYS A 554 -6.44 3.10 24.79
CA LYS A 554 -7.62 3.63 24.14
C LYS A 554 -8.84 3.38 25.02
N ALA A 555 -9.68 4.39 25.23
CA ALA A 555 -10.92 4.28 25.97
C ALA A 555 -12.06 4.79 25.08
N LYS A 556 -13.23 4.15 25.14
CA LYS A 556 -14.44 4.62 24.46
C LYS A 556 -15.45 5.12 25.48
N TYR A 557 -16.04 6.27 25.22
CA TYR A 557 -16.97 6.96 26.09
C TYR A 557 -18.31 7.18 25.37
N ALA A 558 -19.41 6.77 26.00
CA ALA A 558 -20.76 7.07 25.56
C ALA A 558 -21.33 8.26 26.36
N TRP A 559 -21.87 9.25 25.66
CA TRP A 559 -22.43 10.46 26.27
C TRP A 559 -23.58 10.13 27.24
N GLY A 560 -23.51 10.62 28.49
CA GLY A 560 -24.56 10.43 29.51
C GLY A 560 -24.25 9.37 30.57
N SER A 561 -23.16 8.62 30.44
CA SER A 561 -22.68 7.70 31.46
C SER A 561 -21.85 8.42 32.53
N ASN A 562 -22.03 8.09 33.81
CA ASN A 562 -21.16 8.59 34.88
C ASN A 562 -19.76 8.00 34.72
N VAL A 563 -18.79 8.85 34.38
CA VAL A 563 -17.38 8.45 34.31
C VAL A 563 -16.83 8.30 35.71
N CYS A 564 -16.79 7.07 36.21
CA CYS A 564 -15.72 6.68 37.10
C CYS A 564 -14.73 5.92 36.22
N PHE A 565 -13.49 6.41 36.11
CA PHE A 565 -12.41 5.46 35.93
C PHE A 565 -12.40 4.69 37.23
N ASP A 566 -13.14 3.58 37.28
CA ASP A 566 -13.20 2.79 38.48
C ASP A 566 -11.76 2.56 38.90
N THR A 567 -11.46 2.93 40.15
CA THR A 567 -10.16 2.63 40.76
C THR A 567 -9.82 1.15 40.60
N GLY A 568 -10.81 0.26 40.37
CA GLY A 568 -10.65 -1.12 39.95
C GLY A 568 -9.94 -1.36 38.61
N VAL A 569 -10.13 -0.51 37.59
CA VAL A 569 -9.35 -0.61 36.33
C VAL A 569 -7.91 -0.14 36.56
N TRP A 570 -7.72 0.84 37.46
CA TRP A 570 -6.41 1.30 37.94
C TRP A 570 -5.75 0.34 38.94
N SER A 571 -6.48 -0.56 39.59
CA SER A 571 -5.92 -1.53 40.56
C SER A 571 -5.20 -2.70 39.89
N LEU A 572 -5.31 -2.82 38.56
CA LEU A 572 -4.40 -3.60 37.72
C LEU A 572 -3.00 -2.95 37.59
N TRP A 573 -2.86 -1.69 38.04
CA TRP A 573 -1.68 -0.82 37.88
C TRP A 573 -1.08 -0.37 39.22
N GLU A 574 -1.92 -0.19 40.26
CA GLU A 574 -1.49 0.14 41.62
C GLU A 574 -1.09 -1.11 42.41
N GLY A 575 0.21 -1.43 42.36
CA GLY A 575 0.83 -2.40 43.25
C GLY A 575 0.92 -1.86 44.69
N GLY A 576 0.26 -2.55 45.63
CA GLY A 576 0.70 -2.77 47.01
C GLY A 576 0.93 -1.56 47.92
N GLY A 577 -0.10 -1.14 48.66
CA GLY A 577 0.01 -0.20 49.78
C GLY A 577 -0.90 -0.58 50.95
N GLY A 578 -0.81 -1.81 51.44
CA GLY A 578 -1.68 -2.30 52.51
C GLY A 578 -1.00 -3.35 53.39
N GLY A 579 -0.16 -2.90 54.32
CA GLY A 579 0.47 -3.73 55.34
C GLY A 579 1.38 -2.89 56.21
N GLU A 580 0.87 -2.44 57.35
CA GLU A 580 1.67 -1.78 58.38
C GLU A 580 2.79 -2.71 58.89
N ALA A 581 3.94 -2.07 59.13
CA ALA A 581 5.08 -2.52 59.93
C ALA A 581 6.09 -3.51 59.30
N GLY A 582 7.05 -2.93 58.56
CA GLY A 582 8.47 -3.17 58.84
C GLY A 582 9.21 -4.14 57.93
N SER A 583 9.73 -3.66 56.79
CA SER A 583 11.10 -3.90 56.33
C SER A 583 11.32 -3.22 54.98
N SER A 584 12.40 -2.45 54.88
CA SER A 584 12.84 -1.73 53.68
C SER A 584 13.14 -2.69 52.52
N SER A 585 12.34 -2.64 51.46
CA SER A 585 12.79 -3.00 50.11
C SER A 585 12.08 -2.11 49.08
N ASP A 586 12.58 -0.89 48.93
CA ASP A 586 12.25 -0.03 47.81
C ASP A 586 12.69 -0.69 46.49
N GLY A 587 11.76 -0.81 45.52
CA GLY A 587 12.15 -0.66 44.12
C GLY A 587 11.74 -1.71 43.07
N ARG A 588 10.63 -2.45 43.17
CA ARG A 588 10.28 -3.45 42.12
C ARG A 588 8.82 -3.54 41.62
N GLN A 589 7.95 -2.58 41.92
CA GLN A 589 6.52 -2.66 41.52
C GLN A 589 6.02 -1.43 40.74
N ARG A 590 6.60 -1.12 39.57
CA ARG A 590 6.05 -0.11 38.63
C ARG A 590 6.14 -0.52 37.16
N GLY A 591 5.71 -1.74 36.83
CA GLY A 591 6.00 -2.33 35.52
C GLY A 591 5.31 -1.70 34.31
N MET A 592 4.00 -1.48 34.39
CA MET A 592 3.24 -0.98 33.24
C MET A 592 3.08 0.53 33.20
N GLU A 593 3.04 1.21 34.35
CA GLU A 593 2.97 2.69 34.44
C GLU A 593 4.17 3.37 33.74
N GLY A 594 5.34 2.73 33.83
CA GLY A 594 6.58 3.13 33.14
C GLY A 594 6.59 2.84 31.64
N ARG A 595 5.46 2.47 31.01
CA ARG A 595 5.39 2.18 29.57
C ARG A 595 4.31 2.96 28.83
N VAL A 596 3.31 3.51 29.52
CA VAL A 596 2.22 4.26 28.88
C VAL A 596 2.73 5.60 28.35
N ARG A 597 2.70 5.78 27.03
CA ARG A 597 3.09 7.03 26.34
C ARG A 597 1.94 7.76 25.69
N LYS A 598 0.86 7.08 25.35
CA LYS A 598 -0.30 7.73 24.73
C LYS A 598 -1.58 7.23 25.37
N ILE A 599 -2.55 8.10 25.54
CA ILE A 599 -3.94 7.72 25.85
C ILE A 599 -4.82 8.29 24.73
N SER A 600 -5.82 7.56 24.26
CA SER A 600 -6.85 8.04 23.35
C SER A 600 -8.20 7.84 23.99
N VAL A 601 -9.06 8.83 23.97
CA VAL A 601 -10.44 8.75 24.46
C VAL A 601 -11.35 9.10 23.30
N ASP A 602 -12.09 8.12 22.78
CA ASP A 602 -13.12 8.35 21.76
C ASP A 602 -14.44 8.62 22.48
N ALA A 603 -15.06 9.79 22.29
CA ALA A 603 -16.36 10.12 22.82
C ALA A 603 -17.42 10.09 21.71
N SER A 604 -18.40 9.19 21.82
CA SER A 604 -19.54 9.08 20.91
C SER A 604 -20.85 9.43 21.63
N GLU A 605 -21.69 10.22 20.99
CA GLU A 605 -23.07 10.49 21.41
C GLU A 605 -23.96 9.36 20.87
N GLU A 606 -24.63 8.63 21.74
CA GLU A 606 -25.67 7.67 21.32
C GLU A 606 -27.00 8.43 21.26
N ASP A 607 -27.47 8.69 20.03
CA ASP A 607 -28.79 9.26 19.76
C ASP A 607 -29.89 8.26 20.17
N GLU A 608 -30.25 8.21 21.45
CA GLU A 608 -31.34 7.34 21.93
C GLU A 608 -32.75 7.90 21.65
N SER A 609 -32.91 9.08 21.04
CA SER A 609 -34.25 9.50 20.59
C SER A 609 -34.22 10.56 19.50
N GLY A 610 -34.85 10.27 18.37
CA GLY A 610 -35.17 11.26 17.35
C GLY A 610 -36.05 12.36 17.94
N GLY A 611 -35.45 13.47 18.35
CA GLY A 611 -36.16 14.63 18.88
C GLY A 611 -35.19 15.72 19.33
N LEU A 612 -35.16 16.84 18.60
CA LEU A 612 -34.48 18.07 19.02
C LEU A 612 -34.91 18.47 20.45
N ALA A 613 -33.99 18.37 21.41
CA ALA A 613 -34.03 19.22 22.60
C ALA A 613 -32.63 19.39 23.22
N VAL A 614 -32.11 20.60 23.05
CA VAL A 614 -31.02 21.19 23.83
C VAL A 614 -31.38 21.13 25.32
N LEU A 615 -30.64 20.35 26.10
CA LEU A 615 -30.47 20.59 27.54
C LEU A 615 -29.19 19.92 28.07
N ARG A 616 -28.14 20.74 28.16
CA ARG A 616 -26.86 20.42 28.80
C ARG A 616 -27.05 20.35 30.31
N ARG A 617 -27.00 19.15 30.90
CA ARG A 617 -26.78 18.99 32.33
C ARG A 617 -26.22 17.61 32.68
N ILE A 618 -24.98 17.59 33.18
CA ILE A 618 -24.34 16.40 33.75
C ILE A 618 -24.68 16.37 35.25
N ARG A 619 -24.95 15.19 35.82
CA ARG A 619 -25.31 15.02 37.24
C ARG A 619 -24.44 13.91 37.86
N VAL A 620 -23.60 14.27 38.83
CA VAL A 620 -22.77 13.32 39.60
C VAL A 620 -22.94 13.63 41.09
N GLU A 621 -23.25 12.61 41.90
CA GLU A 621 -23.31 12.71 43.37
C GLU A 621 -21.95 12.34 44.00
N VAL A 622 -21.45 13.19 44.91
CA VAL A 622 -20.27 12.90 45.75
C VAL A 622 -20.73 12.80 47.21
N LYS A 623 -20.70 11.59 47.79
CA LYS A 623 -20.90 11.40 49.24
C LYS A 623 -19.58 11.50 49.98
N LYS A 624 -19.43 12.53 50.80
CA LYS A 624 -18.34 12.64 51.80
C LYS A 624 -18.68 11.80 53.04
N ASN A 625 -17.78 10.88 53.41
CA ASN A 625 -17.71 10.35 54.76
C ASN A 625 -16.82 11.26 55.61
N SER A 626 -17.39 11.94 56.61
CA SER A 626 -16.61 12.44 57.75
C SER A 626 -17.52 12.80 58.91
N GLN A 627 -17.40 12.03 59.99
CA GLN A 627 -17.95 12.31 61.30
C GLN A 627 -16.91 13.12 62.10
N LYS A 628 -17.03 14.46 62.12
CA LYS A 628 -16.71 15.31 63.28
C LYS A 628 -17.10 16.77 63.02
N GLU A 629 -17.85 17.32 63.97
CA GLU A 629 -18.36 18.69 63.98
C GLU A 629 -17.24 19.75 64.05
N ALA A 630 -17.27 20.69 63.10
CA ALA A 630 -16.86 22.08 63.32
C ALA A 630 -17.62 22.95 62.30
N LYS A 631 -18.41 23.90 62.82
CA LYS A 631 -19.12 24.92 62.04
C LYS A 631 -18.09 25.85 61.40
N GLU A 632 -17.93 25.78 60.09
CA GLU A 632 -17.33 26.85 59.29
C GLU A 632 -18.06 26.94 57.96
N THR A 633 -18.68 28.09 57.72
CA THR A 633 -19.39 28.45 56.49
C THR A 633 -18.39 28.64 55.36
N ALA A 634 -18.19 27.59 54.55
CA ALA A 634 -17.58 27.69 53.25
C ALA A 634 -18.61 27.33 52.17
N VAL A 635 -18.99 28.31 51.37
CA VAL A 635 -19.71 28.13 50.11
C VAL A 635 -18.74 27.43 49.14
N GLY A 636 -18.82 26.11 49.06
CA GLY A 636 -18.03 25.30 48.13
C GLY A 636 -18.82 25.07 46.85
N SER A 637 -18.29 25.57 45.73
CA SER A 637 -18.77 25.25 44.38
C SER A 637 -18.66 23.75 44.12
N GLU A 638 -19.77 23.09 43.80
CA GLU A 638 -19.76 21.75 43.21
C GLU A 638 -18.97 21.83 41.89
N GLY A 639 -17.85 21.12 41.83
CA GLY A 639 -16.97 21.11 40.65
C GLY A 639 -17.66 20.48 39.46
N GLU A 640 -17.60 21.14 38.31
CA GLU A 640 -18.23 20.66 37.08
C GLU A 640 -17.59 19.32 36.62
N PRO A 641 -18.42 18.31 36.30
CA PRO A 641 -17.97 17.04 35.75
C PRO A 641 -17.55 17.20 34.28
N GLY A 642 -16.34 16.75 33.93
CA GLY A 642 -15.82 16.81 32.56
C GLY A 642 -14.71 15.79 32.31
N VAL A 643 -14.31 15.64 31.04
CA VAL A 643 -13.20 14.75 30.61
C VAL A 643 -11.84 15.22 31.16
N LEU A 644 -11.72 16.49 31.54
CA LEU A 644 -10.48 17.10 32.00
C LEU A 644 -9.97 16.55 33.34
N PRO A 645 -10.77 16.45 34.44
CA PRO A 645 -10.35 15.79 35.68
C PRO A 645 -9.73 14.41 35.48
N VAL A 646 -10.33 13.59 34.60
CA VAL A 646 -9.81 12.28 34.20
C VAL A 646 -8.44 12.40 33.54
N CYS A 647 -8.30 13.31 32.56
CA CYS A 647 -7.03 13.51 31.86
C CYS A 647 -5.94 13.98 32.82
N LEU A 648 -6.27 14.88 33.75
CA LEU A 648 -5.34 15.37 34.78
C LEU A 648 -4.92 14.27 35.75
N GLN A 649 -5.83 13.36 36.09
CA GLN A 649 -5.53 12.18 36.90
C GLN A 649 -4.58 11.23 36.15
N ALA A 650 -4.86 10.96 34.87
CA ALA A 650 -3.99 10.12 34.03
C ALA A 650 -2.59 10.72 33.86
N ILE A 651 -2.48 12.04 33.66
CA ILE A 651 -1.19 12.75 33.63
C ILE A 651 -0.43 12.60 34.95
N GLY A 652 -1.14 12.67 36.09
CA GLY A 652 -0.54 12.52 37.41
C GLY A 652 -0.03 11.10 37.69
N LYS A 653 -0.72 10.08 37.16
CA LYS A 653 -0.39 8.66 37.39
C LYS A 653 0.60 8.08 36.38
N CYS A 654 0.68 8.61 35.16
CA CYS A 654 1.51 8.08 34.08
C CYS A 654 2.71 9.00 33.78
N PRO A 655 3.86 8.85 34.47
CA PRO A 655 5.00 9.77 34.32
C PRO A 655 5.66 9.74 32.93
N LEU A 656 5.42 8.71 32.11
CA LEU A 656 5.90 8.63 30.73
C LEU A 656 4.87 9.04 29.68
N LEU A 657 3.69 9.49 30.10
CA LEU A 657 2.65 9.95 29.18
C LEU A 657 3.19 11.13 28.34
N ASN A 658 3.10 10.99 27.02
CA ASN A 658 3.54 11.99 26.04
C ASN A 658 2.34 12.71 25.43
N SER A 659 1.23 12.00 25.19
CA SER A 659 0.01 12.65 24.73
C SER A 659 -1.29 11.96 25.17
N ILE A 660 -2.40 12.71 25.23
CA ILE A 660 -3.77 12.22 25.36
C ILE A 660 -4.57 12.75 24.18
N ALA A 661 -5.04 11.91 23.26
CA ALA A 661 -5.90 12.33 22.15
C ALA A 661 -7.38 12.14 22.51
N LEU A 662 -8.17 13.20 22.42
CA LEU A 662 -9.61 13.20 22.63
C LEU A 662 -10.28 13.31 21.26
N ASP A 663 -10.98 12.27 20.81
CA ASP A 663 -11.63 12.20 19.49
C ASP A 663 -13.16 12.23 19.66
N TYR A 664 -13.84 13.19 19.02
CA TYR A 664 -15.28 13.42 19.15
C TYR A 664 -15.97 13.26 17.80
N THR A 665 -16.79 12.22 17.63
CA THR A 665 -17.27 11.84 16.29
C THR A 665 -18.44 12.64 15.72
N LEU A 666 -19.07 13.56 16.48
CA LEU A 666 -20.38 14.13 16.10
C LEU A 666 -20.53 15.66 16.24
N ALA A 667 -19.59 16.37 16.89
CA ALA A 667 -19.60 17.83 16.97
C ALA A 667 -18.18 18.40 17.02
N SER A 668 -17.97 19.58 16.42
CA SER A 668 -16.68 20.27 16.45
C SER A 668 -16.32 20.61 17.91
N TYR A 669 -15.40 19.84 18.48
CA TYR A 669 -14.94 20.00 19.85
C TYR A 669 -13.68 20.87 19.84
N SER A 670 -13.79 22.13 20.28
CA SER A 670 -12.64 23.02 20.39
C SER A 670 -11.94 22.84 21.74
N VAL A 671 -10.67 23.25 21.82
CA VAL A 671 -9.91 23.34 23.09
C VAL A 671 -10.68 24.12 24.18
N ASP A 672 -11.48 25.11 23.79
CA ASP A 672 -12.32 25.91 24.70
C ASP A 672 -13.46 25.10 25.35
N GLN A 673 -13.75 23.91 24.86
CA GLN A 673 -14.81 23.05 25.40
C GLN A 673 -14.31 22.04 26.45
N LEU A 674 -12.99 21.97 26.70
CA LEU A 674 -12.43 21.08 27.74
C LEU A 674 -12.82 21.49 29.17
N GLY A 675 -13.30 22.71 29.37
CA GLY A 675 -13.82 23.22 30.64
C GLY A 675 -14.49 24.58 30.46
N SER A 676 -15.26 25.03 31.45
CA SER A 676 -15.96 26.32 31.41
C SER A 676 -15.03 27.55 31.46
N ASP A 677 -13.76 27.36 31.84
CA ASP A 677 -12.73 28.39 31.98
C ASP A 677 -11.43 27.96 31.27
N THR A 678 -11.28 28.32 29.99
CA THR A 678 -10.10 27.98 29.17
C THR A 678 -8.77 28.36 29.84
N PRO A 679 -8.59 29.57 30.41
CA PRO A 679 -7.39 29.92 31.19
C PRO A 679 -7.07 28.96 32.33
N LEU A 680 -8.09 28.54 33.09
CA LEU A 680 -7.91 27.59 34.19
C LEU A 680 -7.46 26.21 33.69
N VAL A 681 -8.08 25.71 32.61
CA VAL A 681 -7.71 24.43 31.97
C VAL A 681 -6.26 24.46 31.48
N GLN A 682 -5.87 25.53 30.78
CA GLN A 682 -4.50 25.69 30.29
C GLN A 682 -3.49 25.74 31.45
N SER A 683 -3.79 26.48 32.52
CA SER A 683 -2.94 26.55 33.72
C SER A 683 -2.79 25.18 34.41
N GLN A 684 -3.87 24.41 34.51
CA GLN A 684 -3.86 23.06 35.12
C GLN A 684 -3.08 22.03 34.28
N LEU A 685 -3.12 22.14 32.95
CA LEU A 685 -2.32 21.30 32.05
C LEU A 685 -0.85 21.71 32.09
N LEU A 686 -0.55 23.01 32.00
CA LEU A 686 0.82 23.54 32.00
C LEU A 686 1.54 23.27 33.31
N SER A 687 0.86 23.39 34.46
CA SER A 687 1.42 23.04 35.77
C SER A 687 1.83 21.56 35.88
N ARG A 688 1.28 20.69 35.02
CA ARG A 688 1.65 19.27 34.89
C ARG A 688 2.54 18.99 33.67
N GLY A 689 2.97 20.02 32.94
CA GLY A 689 3.84 19.92 31.78
C GLY A 689 3.15 19.48 30.49
N PHE A 690 1.85 19.73 30.34
CA PHE A 690 1.06 19.43 29.15
C PHE A 690 0.43 20.69 28.53
N LEU A 691 0.09 20.61 27.24
CA LEU A 691 -0.60 21.64 26.47
C LEU A 691 -1.72 20.98 25.65
N ALA A 692 -2.89 21.60 25.56
CA ALA A 692 -3.94 21.15 24.64
C ALA A 692 -3.70 21.72 23.23
N VAL A 693 -3.74 20.86 22.21
CA VAL A 693 -3.55 21.21 20.80
C VAL A 693 -4.73 20.68 19.99
N GLN A 694 -5.40 21.54 19.23
CA GLN A 694 -6.38 21.10 18.25
C GLN A 694 -5.65 20.47 17.06
N THR A 695 -5.83 19.17 16.79
CA THR A 695 -5.15 18.49 15.66
C THR A 695 -6.04 18.35 14.43
N ASN A 696 -7.35 18.32 14.61
CA ASN A 696 -8.35 18.33 13.54
C ASN A 696 -9.64 19.00 14.08
N ARG A 697 -10.67 19.23 13.24
CA ARG A 697 -11.97 19.79 13.65
C ARG A 697 -12.61 19.06 14.85
N ASP A 698 -12.32 17.77 14.96
CA ASP A 698 -13.01 16.85 15.86
C ASP A 698 -12.06 16.20 16.89
N THR A 699 -10.79 16.63 16.93
CA THR A 699 -9.78 15.97 17.78
C THR A 699 -8.92 17.00 18.53
N VAL A 700 -8.85 16.85 19.85
CA VAL A 700 -7.95 17.62 20.73
C VAL A 700 -6.90 16.70 21.33
N GLU A 701 -5.61 17.02 21.15
CA GLU A 701 -4.50 16.26 21.75
C GLU A 701 -3.84 17.05 22.89
N LEU A 702 -3.82 16.50 24.11
CA LEU A 702 -3.07 17.02 25.25
C LEU A 702 -1.64 16.50 25.15
N CYS A 703 -0.69 17.33 24.73
CA CYS A 703 0.69 16.93 24.47
C CYS A 703 1.64 17.44 25.55
N ARG A 704 2.64 16.63 25.94
CA ARG A 704 3.66 17.03 26.91
C ARG A 704 4.57 18.10 26.31
N VAL A 705 4.78 19.21 27.02
CA VAL A 705 5.49 20.43 26.53
C VAL A 705 6.88 20.13 25.97
N PHE A 706 7.63 19.19 26.57
CA PHE A 706 8.97 18.80 26.07
C PHE A 706 8.94 17.92 24.80
N GLY A 707 7.80 17.30 24.46
CA GLY A 707 7.58 16.64 23.17
C GLY A 707 7.03 17.57 22.08
N CYS A 708 6.57 18.77 22.46
CA CYS A 708 5.88 19.71 21.58
C CYS A 708 6.80 20.69 20.86
N LEU A 709 8.13 20.59 21.01
CA LEU A 709 9.00 21.58 20.36
C LEU A 709 8.92 21.53 18.83
N PHE A 710 8.50 20.41 18.20
CA PHE A 710 8.08 20.36 16.79
C PHE A 710 7.17 19.15 16.46
N PRO A 711 5.83 19.21 16.61
CA PRO A 711 4.92 18.22 16.04
C PRO A 711 4.64 18.51 14.55
N HIS A 712 4.28 17.48 13.79
CA HIS A 712 3.98 17.53 12.34
C HIS A 712 3.00 18.66 11.94
N CYS A 713 2.07 19.02 12.82
CA CYS A 713 1.03 20.02 12.58
C CYS A 713 1.56 21.47 12.51
N LEU A 714 2.72 21.79 13.09
CA LEU A 714 3.29 23.13 12.93
C LEU A 714 3.69 23.41 11.48
N SER A 715 4.06 22.39 10.70
CA SER A 715 4.51 22.58 9.30
C SER A 715 3.42 23.05 8.35
N GLU A 716 2.14 22.82 8.69
CA GLU A 716 1.00 23.19 7.85
C GLU A 716 0.45 24.58 8.18
N HIS A 717 0.83 25.18 9.32
CA HIS A 717 0.30 26.48 9.80
C HIS A 717 1.40 27.52 10.12
N VAL A 718 2.64 27.32 9.65
CA VAL A 718 3.75 28.31 9.79
C VAL A 718 3.43 29.65 9.09
N SER A 719 2.43 29.68 8.20
CA SER A 719 2.00 30.88 7.47
C SER A 719 1.61 32.06 8.35
N ASP A 720 1.25 31.83 9.62
CA ASP A 720 0.70 32.86 10.51
C ASP A 720 1.69 33.35 11.59
N LEU A 721 2.95 32.92 11.56
CA LEU A 721 3.98 33.46 12.44
C LEU A 721 4.65 34.70 11.83
N SER A 722 4.52 35.83 12.53
CA SER A 722 5.10 37.13 12.18
C SER A 722 6.62 37.03 11.86
N PRO A 723 7.12 37.66 10.78
CA PRO A 723 8.52 37.54 10.32
C PRO A 723 9.60 38.15 11.25
N SER A 724 9.24 38.60 12.46
CA SER A 724 10.13 39.46 13.27
C SER A 724 10.93 38.72 14.34
N ALA A 725 10.80 37.39 14.45
CA ALA A 725 11.62 36.62 15.38
C ALA A 725 12.80 35.96 14.63
N VAL A 726 14.01 36.22 15.13
CA VAL A 726 15.31 35.62 14.76
C VAL A 726 16.09 36.38 13.68
N TYR A 727 16.84 37.39 14.13
CA TYR A 727 18.11 37.80 13.50
C TYR A 727 19.25 37.57 14.49
N ALA A 728 20.29 36.84 14.07
CA ALA A 728 21.59 36.82 14.73
C ALA A 728 22.71 36.86 13.67
N PRO A 729 23.79 37.64 13.89
CA PRO A 729 24.84 37.86 12.89
C PRO A 729 25.85 36.71 12.82
N ARG A 730 26.45 36.54 11.63
CA ARG A 730 27.44 35.50 11.29
C ARG A 730 28.77 35.75 12.01
N VAL A 731 29.32 34.71 12.66
CA VAL A 731 30.74 34.64 13.05
C VAL A 731 31.32 33.30 12.59
N SER A 732 32.62 33.28 12.24
CA SER A 732 33.33 32.23 11.50
C SER A 732 33.31 30.85 12.18
N MET A 733 33.15 29.80 11.36
CA MET A 733 33.27 28.39 11.77
C MET A 733 34.74 27.95 11.87
N ASP A 734 35.01 27.07 12.84
CA ASP A 734 36.29 26.43 13.12
C ASP A 734 36.35 25.00 12.52
N ASP A 735 37.54 24.49 12.20
CA ASP A 735 37.75 23.33 11.30
C ASP A 735 37.43 21.94 11.89
N THR A 736 36.74 21.85 13.04
CA THR A 736 36.45 20.58 13.72
C THR A 736 34.97 20.16 13.70
N VAL A 737 34.17 20.68 12.77
CA VAL A 737 32.71 20.43 12.71
C VAL A 737 32.38 19.23 11.80
N SER A 738 31.51 18.32 12.27
CA SER A 738 31.04 17.20 11.45
C SER A 738 30.20 17.70 10.26
N LEU A 739 30.24 16.99 9.12
CA LEU A 739 29.54 17.41 7.89
C LEU A 739 28.04 17.67 8.12
N SER A 740 27.41 16.90 9.00
CA SER A 740 25.99 17.04 9.37
C SER A 740 25.73 18.33 10.15
N GLU A 741 26.60 18.70 11.10
CA GLU A 741 26.50 19.97 11.84
C GLU A 741 26.82 21.18 10.96
N ALA A 742 27.78 21.05 10.04
CA ALA A 742 28.10 22.10 9.07
C ALA A 742 26.91 22.39 8.14
N VAL A 743 26.18 21.36 7.69
CA VAL A 743 24.98 21.49 6.85
C VAL A 743 23.82 22.13 7.63
N LEU A 744 23.63 21.78 8.91
CA LEU A 744 22.58 22.36 9.76
C LEU A 744 22.86 23.82 10.13
N ALA A 745 24.11 24.13 10.46
CA ALA A 745 24.52 25.51 10.73
C ALA A 745 24.46 26.38 9.45
N HIS A 746 24.73 25.79 8.27
CA HIS A 746 24.57 26.49 6.99
C HIS A 746 23.10 26.81 6.65
N ALA A 747 22.15 26.08 7.24
CA ALA A 747 20.70 26.33 7.18
C ALA A 747 20.19 27.29 8.27
N GLY A 748 21.07 27.79 9.17
CA GLY A 748 20.72 28.76 10.22
C GLY A 748 20.19 28.13 11.51
N LEU A 749 20.37 26.81 11.71
CA LEU A 749 19.87 26.09 12.89
C LEU A 749 21.06 25.70 13.80
N HIS A 750 21.05 26.16 15.06
CA HIS A 750 22.01 25.74 16.10
C HIS A 750 21.32 24.92 17.18
N PHE A 751 21.88 23.75 17.50
CA PHE A 751 21.49 22.93 18.65
C PHE A 751 22.60 22.91 19.72
N PRO A 752 22.28 22.79 21.02
CA PRO A 752 23.29 22.49 22.03
C PRO A 752 23.85 21.07 21.80
N ARG A 753 25.15 20.88 22.06
CA ARG A 753 25.92 19.63 21.81
C ARG A 753 25.36 18.35 22.49
N CYS A 754 24.37 18.46 23.37
CA CYS A 754 23.82 17.33 24.13
C CYS A 754 22.72 16.52 23.41
N VAL A 755 22.24 16.93 22.22
CA VAL A 755 21.10 16.27 21.54
C VAL A 755 21.52 15.29 20.42
N SER A 756 22.77 15.39 19.95
CA SER A 756 23.29 14.57 18.84
C SER A 756 23.26 13.03 19.04
N PRO A 757 23.48 12.45 20.25
CA PRO A 757 23.56 10.99 20.37
C PRO A 757 22.19 10.27 20.34
N HIS A 758 21.06 11.00 20.37
CA HIS A 758 19.73 10.42 20.54
C HIS A 758 18.79 10.59 19.34
N LEU A 759 19.30 11.11 18.21
CA LEU A 759 18.51 11.18 16.98
C LEU A 759 18.50 9.80 16.29
N ASP A 760 17.32 9.22 16.18
CA ASP A 760 17.07 8.00 15.43
C ASP A 760 17.57 8.14 13.97
N LYS A 761 18.22 7.12 13.42
CA LYS A 761 18.68 7.06 12.02
C LYS A 761 17.54 7.25 11.02
N GLU A 762 16.30 6.93 11.40
CA GLU A 762 15.12 7.20 10.58
C GLU A 762 14.81 8.71 10.52
N TRP A 763 14.98 9.42 11.65
CA TRP A 763 14.88 10.88 11.73
C TRP A 763 15.97 11.58 10.93
N GLU A 764 17.22 11.12 11.05
CA GLU A 764 18.34 11.65 10.27
C GLU A 764 18.11 11.46 8.75
N ARG A 765 17.66 10.28 8.32
CA ARG A 765 17.33 10.00 6.91
C ARG A 765 16.19 10.88 6.40
N ARG A 766 15.16 11.13 7.21
CA ARG A 766 14.03 11.99 6.84
C ARG A 766 14.43 13.46 6.75
N LEU A 767 15.22 13.94 7.69
CA LEU A 767 15.76 15.31 7.69
C LEU A 767 16.66 15.52 6.47
N ILE A 768 17.56 14.58 6.17
CA ILE A 768 18.39 14.60 4.95
C ILE A 768 17.53 14.61 3.69
N ARG A 769 16.40 13.88 3.66
CA ARG A 769 15.49 13.87 2.52
C ARG A 769 14.81 15.22 2.31
N CYS A 770 14.31 15.84 3.37
CA CYS A 770 13.70 17.18 3.33
C CYS A 770 14.72 18.26 2.93
N ILE A 771 15.92 18.22 3.51
CA ILE A 771 17.03 19.09 3.14
C ILE A 771 17.43 18.88 1.67
N ASN A 772 17.44 17.64 1.17
CA ASN A 772 17.73 17.36 -0.25
C ASN A 772 16.64 17.89 -1.20
N ILE A 773 15.37 17.82 -0.81
CA ILE A 773 14.27 18.38 -1.59
C ILE A 773 14.39 19.91 -1.65
N GLU A 774 14.68 20.54 -0.52
CA GLU A 774 14.81 22.00 -0.43
C GLU A 774 16.12 22.50 -1.07
N SER A 775 17.22 21.76 -0.94
CA SER A 775 18.48 22.02 -1.62
C SER A 775 18.36 21.84 -3.13
N ARG A 776 17.54 20.89 -3.62
CA ARG A 776 17.22 20.75 -5.05
C ARG A 776 16.35 21.91 -5.55
N ARG A 777 15.42 22.42 -4.74
CA ARG A 777 14.67 23.65 -5.04
C ARG A 777 15.60 24.86 -5.10
N ARG A 778 16.51 25.02 -4.13
CA ARG A 778 17.52 26.10 -4.09
C ARG A 778 18.57 25.98 -5.21
N LEU A 779 19.01 24.78 -5.58
CA LEU A 779 19.91 24.55 -6.73
C LEU A 779 19.22 24.87 -8.06
N ARG A 780 17.92 24.60 -8.19
CA ARG A 780 17.13 25.05 -9.35
C ARG A 780 17.02 26.58 -9.40
N LEU A 781 16.83 27.24 -8.25
CA LEU A 781 16.85 28.71 -8.13
C LEU A 781 18.24 29.33 -8.38
N LEU A 782 19.32 28.65 -7.99
CA LEU A 782 20.71 29.07 -8.24
C LEU A 782 21.13 28.85 -9.71
N ALA A 783 20.62 27.80 -10.36
CA ALA A 783 20.79 27.60 -11.81
C ALA A 783 20.07 28.69 -12.63
N LEU A 784 18.89 29.14 -12.17
CA LEU A 784 18.16 30.27 -12.75
C LEU A 784 18.90 31.61 -12.57
N THR A 785 19.61 31.82 -11.46
CA THR A 785 20.40 33.05 -11.23
C THR A 785 21.79 33.05 -11.87
N ARG A 786 22.34 31.88 -12.26
CA ARG A 786 23.56 31.80 -13.08
C ARG A 786 23.31 32.02 -14.56
N ALA A 787 22.12 31.70 -15.07
CA ALA A 787 21.73 32.00 -16.45
C ALA A 787 21.53 33.51 -16.73
N SER A 788 21.32 34.34 -15.69
CA SER A 788 21.11 35.78 -15.82
C SER A 788 22.37 36.64 -15.69
N ARG A 789 23.57 36.05 -15.59
CA ARG A 789 24.85 36.79 -15.57
C ARG A 789 25.75 36.41 -16.75
N ARG A 790 25.62 37.11 -17.88
CA ARG A 790 26.75 37.33 -18.81
C ARG A 790 27.49 38.62 -18.41
N PRO A 791 28.83 38.66 -18.54
CA PRO A 791 29.59 39.90 -18.34
C PRO A 791 29.47 40.80 -19.57
N ARG A 792 29.20 42.09 -19.34
CA ARG A 792 29.41 43.14 -20.33
C ARG A 792 30.92 43.44 -20.38
N SER A 793 31.57 43.14 -21.50
CA SER A 793 32.83 43.80 -21.87
C SER A 793 32.63 44.53 -23.20
N TYR A 794 32.84 45.84 -23.14
CA TYR A 794 32.68 46.81 -24.20
C TYR A 794 33.63 46.55 -25.39
N ALA A 795 33.12 46.75 -26.60
CA ALA A 795 33.91 47.11 -27.76
C ALA A 795 34.13 48.63 -27.74
N LEU A 796 35.39 49.03 -27.61
CA LEU A 796 35.90 50.37 -27.89
C LEU A 796 37.11 50.11 -28.80
N ASP A 797 36.91 50.09 -30.12
CA ASP A 797 37.83 50.82 -31.01
C ASP A 797 37.35 50.89 -32.46
N LYS A 798 37.86 51.92 -33.14
CA LYS A 798 37.73 52.29 -34.55
C LYS A 798 36.38 52.83 -35.01
N TRP A 799 36.29 54.16 -35.00
CA TRP A 799 36.17 54.93 -36.24
C TRP A 799 36.96 56.24 -36.10
N CYS A 800 38.17 56.24 -36.67
CA CYS A 800 38.85 57.46 -37.10
C CYS A 800 39.19 57.27 -38.57
N ARG A 801 38.66 58.17 -39.42
CA ARG A 801 39.26 58.67 -40.68
C ARG A 801 39.40 57.63 -41.81
N LEU A 802 38.94 57.82 -43.04
CA LEU A 802 38.72 59.02 -43.85
C LEU A 802 37.80 58.65 -45.01
N GLY A 803 36.93 59.58 -45.41
CA GLY A 803 36.55 59.65 -46.82
C GLY A 803 37.70 60.23 -47.64
N GLY A 804 37.85 59.75 -48.88
CA GLY A 804 38.35 60.59 -49.98
C GLY A 804 39.54 60.06 -50.79
N LEU A 805 39.19 59.36 -51.88
CA LEU A 805 39.72 59.50 -53.26
C LEU A 805 41.16 59.07 -53.65
N ARG A 806 41.16 58.18 -54.66
CA ARG A 806 42.05 58.04 -55.84
C ARG A 806 43.52 57.63 -55.63
N ALA A 807 43.81 56.39 -56.03
CA ALA A 807 44.50 56.05 -57.28
C ALA A 807 44.01 54.68 -57.77
#